data_AF-A0A6V7P7G8-F1
#
_entry.id   AF-A0A6V7P7G8-F1
#
_cell.length_a   1.000
_cell.length_b   1.000
_cell.length_c   1.000
_cell.angle_alpha   90.00
_cell.angle_beta   90.00
_cell.angle_gamma   90.00
#
_symmetry.space_group_name_H-M   'P 1'
#
loop_
_entity.id
_entity.type
_entity.pdbx_description
1 polymer ?
#
loop_
_entity_poly.entity_id
_entity_poly.type
_entity_poly.pdbx_seq_one_letter_code
_entity_poly.pdbx_strand_id
1 'polypeptide(L)'
;MGERSKQWILIGTGALFGSLSTIALLKFVSRYASRLRIKSVDDGFAADDDMNVGRGRKRLKDLRDGLAGSDLLTDEVVSEQLTRNIQFFGMESQKKVTESFVVVIGLGGVGSHAASMLLRSGVGRLLLVDFDQVSLSSLNRHAVATREDVGIPKAICLQKHFSAIYPECQIEAKVQLYDASSEEEILSGNPDFVLDCIDNIDTKVALLAACVRRGLRVLSATGAGARADPTRIRIADLQESSNDPLSRAVRYRLRKDYGIDGGIPVVFSLEKPKVKLLPFKISAAEEENPLDYQIVPGFRVRIIPVLGTIPAIFGQVMASYVVTRLAGFSVQTEPVVNLDLDHYRILHQRLLEHEELIYGSAGQVLVDIEEIMYVVKELWHGRSARDQSQKGIGRKMWRSVNELMLVRWDKSKPATVSNLILLKFIEAEQHESTTIDRIRKRNLNFTLWFGREGSSAASELRRFRQRPRPLPDLRRWRRRSTAAIRAEPDLRVRVNGLEMPNPFVIGSGPPGTNYTVMKRAFDEGWGAVIAKTVSLDASKVINVTPRYARLRAGSNGTAKGQIIGWENIELISDRPLETMLNEFRQLKREYPDRILIASIMEEYNKAAWQELIERVEETGVDALEINFSCPHGMPERKMGAAVGQDCHLLEEVCGWINEKATVPVWAKMTPNITDITQPARVALKAGCEGVSAINTIMSVMGIDLNTLRPEPSVEGYSTPGGYSAKAVHPIALGKVMQIAKMMKAEFDGEQSLSAIGGVETGGDSAEFILLGANTVQVCTGVMMHGYGLVKKLRAELQDFMRKHNFSSIEDFRGVSLQYFTTHTDLVKRQQEAIRQRKAVRKGLQSDKDWTGDGFVKETESMVSN
;
A
#
# COMPACT_ATOMS: atom_id res chain seq x y z
N MET A 1 14.95 51.24 -22.38
CA MET A 1 16.15 50.74 -21.70
C MET A 1 15.89 50.83 -20.21
N GLY A 2 16.01 49.72 -19.48
CA GLY A 2 15.65 49.63 -18.06
C GLY A 2 14.48 48.66 -17.83
N GLU A 3 14.66 47.72 -16.90
CA GLU A 3 13.68 46.75 -16.36
C GLU A 3 13.33 45.47 -17.14
N ARG A 4 13.11 45.47 -18.47
CA ARG A 4 12.85 44.20 -19.21
C ARG A 4 14.06 43.25 -19.36
N SER A 5 15.27 43.71 -19.07
CA SER A 5 16.48 42.88 -19.13
C SER A 5 16.76 42.07 -17.86
N LYS A 6 16.00 42.27 -16.76
CA LYS A 6 16.28 41.59 -15.47
C LYS A 6 15.49 40.28 -15.27
N GLN A 7 14.38 40.04 -15.97
CA GLN A 7 13.55 38.83 -15.77
C GLN A 7 13.83 37.69 -16.78
N TRP A 8 14.36 37.99 -17.98
CA TRP A 8 14.80 36.96 -18.94
C TRP A 8 16.06 36.20 -18.49
N ILE A 9 16.75 36.68 -17.44
CA ILE A 9 17.94 36.04 -16.88
C ILE A 9 17.59 34.93 -15.87
N LEU A 10 16.34 34.83 -15.36
CA LEU A 10 15.99 33.93 -14.25
C LEU A 10 15.39 32.56 -14.62
N ILE A 11 14.75 32.40 -15.79
CA ILE A 11 14.05 31.14 -16.16
C ILE A 11 14.81 30.34 -17.23
N GLY A 12 15.58 31.02 -18.09
CA GLY A 12 16.46 30.37 -19.07
C GLY A 12 17.74 29.77 -18.48
N THR A 13 18.14 30.21 -17.29
CA THR A 13 19.38 29.80 -16.61
C THR A 13 19.31 28.40 -16.02
N GLY A 14 18.22 28.01 -15.33
CA GLY A 14 18.15 26.71 -14.64
C GLY A 14 18.23 25.46 -15.55
N ALA A 15 17.68 25.54 -16.77
CA ALA A 15 17.75 24.42 -17.73
C ALA A 15 19.06 24.40 -18.54
N LEU A 16 19.69 25.56 -18.76
CA LEU A 16 21.01 25.65 -19.40
C LEU A 16 22.13 25.24 -18.44
N PHE A 17 22.05 25.62 -17.15
CA PHE A 17 23.02 25.22 -16.12
C PHE A 17 23.07 23.69 -15.97
N GLY A 18 21.96 22.97 -15.80
CA GLY A 18 22.01 21.49 -15.69
C GLY A 18 22.70 20.78 -16.87
N SER A 19 22.56 21.31 -18.10
CA SER A 19 23.23 20.77 -19.29
C SER A 19 24.69 21.21 -19.45
N LEU A 20 25.06 22.42 -19.02
CA LEU A 20 26.43 22.95 -19.03
C LEU A 20 27.27 22.39 -17.87
N SER A 21 26.69 22.22 -16.69
CA SER A 21 27.34 21.67 -15.50
C SER A 21 27.69 20.19 -15.68
N THR A 22 26.89 19.42 -16.44
CA THR A 22 27.25 18.04 -16.82
C THR A 22 28.52 17.99 -17.68
N ILE A 23 28.70 18.97 -18.58
CA ILE A 23 29.91 19.11 -19.43
C ILE A 23 31.10 19.61 -18.60
N ALA A 24 30.88 20.49 -17.61
CA ALA A 24 31.93 20.96 -16.70
C ALA A 24 32.39 19.86 -15.71
N LEU A 25 31.46 19.04 -15.20
CA LEU A 25 31.74 17.89 -14.34
C LEU A 25 32.59 16.85 -15.09
N LEU A 26 32.26 16.57 -16.36
CA LEU A 26 33.05 15.72 -17.25
C LEU A 26 34.47 16.29 -17.50
N LYS A 27 34.61 17.62 -17.63
CA LYS A 27 35.91 18.29 -17.76
C LYS A 27 36.71 18.29 -16.45
N PHE A 28 36.05 18.34 -15.29
CA PHE A 28 36.70 18.32 -13.98
C PHE A 28 37.17 16.91 -13.58
N VAL A 29 36.34 15.89 -13.82
CA VAL A 29 36.73 14.47 -13.66
C VAL A 29 37.90 14.13 -14.59
N SER A 30 37.89 14.64 -15.83
CA SER A 30 39.01 14.53 -16.77
C SER A 30 40.29 15.22 -16.25
N ARG A 31 40.19 16.43 -15.70
CA ARG A 31 41.34 17.15 -15.09
C ARG A 31 41.88 16.47 -13.83
N TYR A 32 41.01 15.88 -13.01
CA TYR A 32 41.40 15.16 -11.79
C TYR A 32 42.08 13.82 -12.12
N ALA A 33 41.55 13.09 -13.11
CA ALA A 33 42.18 11.88 -13.64
C ALA A 33 43.56 12.16 -14.27
N SER A 34 43.74 13.32 -14.92
CA SER A 34 45.05 13.74 -15.44
C SER A 34 46.05 14.19 -14.37
N ARG A 35 45.60 14.63 -13.18
CA ARG A 35 46.49 14.94 -12.05
C ARG A 35 46.94 13.70 -11.26
N LEU A 36 46.20 12.60 -11.34
CA LEU A 36 46.55 11.30 -10.75
C LEU A 36 47.51 10.47 -11.63
N ARG A 37 47.77 10.89 -12.88
CA ARG A 37 48.80 10.33 -13.75
C ARG A 37 50.02 11.27 -13.80
N ILE A 38 50.80 11.34 -12.72
CA ILE A 38 52.26 11.56 -12.70
C ILE A 38 52.72 11.13 -11.30
N LYS A 39 53.23 9.90 -11.22
CA LYS A 39 54.29 9.37 -10.36
C LYS A 39 54.09 7.86 -10.22
N SER A 40 54.60 7.13 -11.21
CA SER A 40 55.08 5.76 -11.04
C SER A 40 56.56 5.79 -11.38
N VAL A 41 57.43 5.81 -10.37
CA VAL A 41 58.82 5.34 -10.43
C VAL A 41 59.16 4.82 -9.04
N ASP A 42 59.58 3.56 -9.01
CA ASP A 42 60.18 2.86 -7.87
C ASP A 42 61.45 3.57 -7.39
N ASP A 43 61.66 3.62 -6.07
CA ASP A 43 62.89 3.20 -5.38
C ASP A 43 62.82 3.61 -3.90
N GLY A 44 63.47 2.80 -3.05
CA GLY A 44 63.24 2.75 -1.61
C GLY A 44 63.98 3.77 -0.73
N PHE A 45 64.01 3.39 0.56
CA PHE A 45 64.70 3.95 1.73
C PHE A 45 63.95 4.95 2.64
N ALA A 46 63.72 4.44 3.86
CA ALA A 46 64.07 4.99 5.18
C ALA A 46 63.45 6.30 5.69
N ALA A 47 63.22 6.28 7.00
CA ALA A 47 62.78 7.37 7.86
C ALA A 47 63.74 8.58 7.83
N ASP A 48 63.20 9.79 7.89
CA ASP A 48 63.55 10.74 8.95
C ASP A 48 62.61 11.96 8.99
N ASP A 49 62.60 12.56 10.17
CA ASP A 49 61.75 13.62 10.70
C ASP A 49 61.99 15.02 10.10
N ASP A 50 60.99 15.87 10.36
CA ASP A 50 61.07 17.31 10.64
C ASP A 50 60.80 18.41 9.57
N MET A 51 59.92 19.34 9.99
CA MET A 51 59.80 20.78 9.69
C MET A 51 59.51 21.30 8.26
N ASN A 52 58.24 21.67 8.00
CA ASN A 52 57.90 23.03 7.48
C ASN A 52 56.40 23.42 7.59
N VAL A 53 55.88 23.62 8.81
CA VAL A 53 54.50 24.08 9.08
C VAL A 53 54.44 25.62 9.16
N GLY A 54 54.80 26.32 8.08
CA GLY A 54 54.88 27.79 8.09
C GLY A 54 54.12 28.51 6.98
N ARG A 55 54.14 27.98 5.75
CA ARG A 55 53.64 28.72 4.57
C ARG A 55 52.24 28.32 4.07
N GLY A 56 51.72 27.17 4.49
CA GLY A 56 50.39 26.69 4.08
C GLY A 56 49.21 27.36 4.80
N ARG A 57 49.41 27.83 6.04
CA ARG A 57 48.33 28.42 6.86
C ARG A 57 47.90 29.82 6.43
N LYS A 58 48.80 30.62 5.85
CA LYS A 58 48.47 31.99 5.41
C LYS A 58 47.62 31.99 4.13
N ARG A 59 47.94 31.11 3.19
CA ARG A 59 47.23 31.00 1.91
C ARG A 59 45.82 30.41 2.02
N LEU A 60 45.55 29.55 3.02
CA LEU A 60 44.20 29.04 3.30
C LEU A 60 43.33 30.01 4.11
N LYS A 61 43.94 30.93 4.86
CA LYS A 61 43.20 31.96 5.61
C LYS A 61 42.72 33.08 4.68
N ASP A 62 43.58 33.51 3.75
CA ASP A 62 43.27 34.54 2.75
C ASP A 62 42.22 34.08 1.70
N LEU A 63 42.05 32.77 1.49
CA LEU A 63 40.99 32.18 0.66
C LEU A 63 39.64 32.02 1.40
N ARG A 64 39.66 31.98 2.75
CA ARG A 64 38.45 31.81 3.58
C ARG A 64 37.78 33.14 3.90
N ASP A 65 38.55 34.21 4.06
CA ASP A 65 38.01 35.55 4.37
C ASP A 65 37.36 36.22 3.14
N GLY A 66 37.57 35.70 1.92
CA GLY A 66 36.97 36.19 0.67
C GLY A 66 35.59 35.62 0.30
N LEU A 67 35.09 34.62 1.03
CA LEU A 67 33.82 33.92 0.75
C LEU A 67 32.68 34.29 1.72
N ALA A 68 32.91 35.20 2.67
CA ALA A 68 31.93 35.61 3.69
C ALA A 68 30.76 36.47 3.16
N GLY A 69 30.44 36.41 1.87
CA GLY A 69 29.36 37.20 1.25
C GLY A 69 28.68 36.59 0.03
N SER A 70 29.05 35.38 -0.41
CA SER A 70 28.38 34.69 -1.52
C SER A 70 27.36 33.69 -0.97
N ASP A 71 26.10 33.83 -1.39
CA ASP A 71 25.01 32.89 -1.05
C ASP A 71 25.39 31.47 -1.50
N LEU A 72 25.58 30.54 -0.56
CA LEU A 72 25.99 29.15 -0.81
C LEU A 72 25.12 28.45 -1.87
N LEU A 73 23.84 28.83 -1.97
CA LEU A 73 22.91 28.26 -2.95
C LEU A 73 23.11 28.78 -4.38
N THR A 74 23.99 29.76 -4.57
CA THR A 74 24.41 30.24 -5.90
C THR A 74 25.54 29.43 -6.50
N ASP A 75 26.23 28.60 -5.69
CA ASP A 75 27.17 27.61 -6.22
C ASP A 75 26.40 26.53 -6.99
N GLU A 76 26.78 26.28 -8.24
CA GLU A 76 26.07 25.35 -9.13
C GLU A 76 26.03 23.92 -8.57
N VAL A 77 27.10 23.47 -7.90
CA VAL A 77 27.19 22.10 -7.38
C VAL A 77 26.30 21.95 -6.15
N VAL A 78 26.36 22.91 -5.23
CA VAL A 78 25.50 22.94 -4.03
C VAL A 78 24.04 23.05 -4.41
N SER A 79 23.72 23.95 -5.36
CA SER A 79 22.35 24.14 -5.86
C SER A 79 21.83 22.86 -6.49
N GLU A 80 22.62 22.20 -7.33
CA GLU A 80 22.22 20.95 -7.99
C GLU A 80 22.03 19.79 -6.98
N GLN A 81 22.93 19.66 -6.01
CA GLN A 81 22.81 18.65 -4.93
C GLN A 81 21.52 18.84 -4.13
N LEU A 82 21.09 20.08 -3.91
CA LEU A 82 19.90 20.42 -3.13
C LEU A 82 18.65 20.68 -3.99
N THR A 83 18.71 20.46 -5.31
CA THR A 83 17.64 20.78 -6.27
C THR A 83 16.28 20.23 -5.84
N ARG A 84 16.22 19.02 -5.27
CA ARG A 84 14.96 18.42 -4.83
C ARG A 84 14.35 19.13 -3.63
N ASN A 85 15.15 19.56 -2.67
CA ASN A 85 14.66 20.34 -1.54
C ASN A 85 14.28 21.76 -1.96
N ILE A 86 15.08 22.37 -2.85
CA ILE A 86 14.79 23.68 -3.43
C ILE A 86 13.45 23.68 -4.17
N GLN A 87 13.19 22.66 -5.00
CA GLN A 87 11.92 22.52 -5.72
C GLN A 87 10.73 22.30 -4.79
N PHE A 88 10.96 21.67 -3.62
CA PHE A 88 9.92 21.36 -2.65
C PHE A 88 9.60 22.57 -1.75
N PHE A 89 10.60 23.22 -1.16
CA PHE A 89 10.43 24.32 -0.21
C PHE A 89 10.46 25.72 -0.86
N GLY A 90 11.06 25.84 -2.04
CA GLY A 90 11.46 27.13 -2.61
C GLY A 90 12.82 27.61 -2.10
N MET A 91 13.45 28.51 -2.87
CA MET A 91 14.81 29.00 -2.59
C MET A 91 14.95 29.69 -1.23
N GLU A 92 13.99 30.55 -0.85
CA GLU A 92 14.06 31.29 0.42
C GLU A 92 14.00 30.38 1.64
N SER A 93 13.12 29.36 1.60
CA SER A 93 13.01 28.38 2.67
C SER A 93 14.22 27.45 2.72
N GLN A 94 14.78 27.07 1.57
CA GLN A 94 16.03 26.30 1.55
C GLN A 94 17.19 27.10 2.14
N LYS A 95 17.28 28.41 1.85
CA LYS A 95 18.31 29.29 2.41
C LYS A 95 18.30 29.28 3.94
N LYS A 96 17.11 29.33 4.55
CA LYS A 96 16.97 29.21 6.01
C LYS A 96 17.54 27.89 6.53
N VAL A 97 17.25 26.78 5.86
CA VAL A 97 17.82 25.46 6.22
C VAL A 97 19.34 25.49 6.13
N THR A 98 19.90 26.07 5.07
CA THR A 98 21.34 26.16 4.85
C THR A 98 22.06 27.11 5.80
N GLU A 99 21.40 28.12 6.32
CA GLU A 99 21.95 29.02 7.35
C GLU A 99 21.80 28.48 8.78
N SER A 100 21.08 27.36 8.97
CA SER A 100 20.76 26.84 10.30
C SER A 100 21.92 26.10 10.98
N PHE A 101 21.97 26.21 12.31
CA PHE A 101 22.84 25.45 13.20
C PHE A 101 22.05 24.43 14.03
N VAL A 102 22.40 23.14 13.88
CA VAL A 102 21.75 22.04 14.61
C VAL A 102 22.75 21.26 15.46
N VAL A 103 22.39 20.99 16.71
CA VAL A 103 23.17 20.16 17.65
C VAL A 103 22.51 18.79 17.77
N VAL A 104 23.27 17.71 17.57
CA VAL A 104 22.79 16.33 17.70
C VAL A 104 23.57 15.61 18.80
N ILE A 105 22.89 15.20 19.86
CA ILE A 105 23.48 14.57 21.04
C ILE A 105 23.02 13.11 21.11
N GLY A 106 23.97 12.19 21.09
CA GLY A 106 23.74 10.74 20.96
C GLY A 106 23.73 10.29 19.50
N LEU A 107 24.81 9.71 19.03
CA LEU A 107 25.08 9.34 17.64
C LEU A 107 24.98 7.81 17.42
N GLY A 108 24.12 7.16 18.21
CA GLY A 108 23.73 5.77 17.99
C GLY A 108 22.82 5.57 16.76
N GLY A 109 21.95 4.56 16.80
CA GLY A 109 21.08 4.23 15.65
C GLY A 109 20.02 5.28 15.31
N VAL A 110 19.68 6.20 16.22
CA VAL A 110 18.75 7.29 15.93
C VAL A 110 19.50 8.52 15.44
N GLY A 111 20.42 9.05 16.26
CA GLY A 111 21.07 10.32 15.95
C GLY A 111 22.01 10.27 14.76
N SER A 112 22.67 9.14 14.47
CA SER A 112 23.49 9.02 13.26
C SER A 112 22.65 9.17 11.98
N HIS A 113 21.44 8.59 11.95
CA HIS A 113 20.52 8.73 10.83
C HIS A 113 19.90 10.13 10.75
N ALA A 114 19.53 10.73 11.90
CA ALA A 114 19.03 12.10 11.94
C ALA A 114 20.08 13.10 11.42
N ALA A 115 21.30 13.03 11.94
CA ALA A 115 22.39 13.90 11.54
C ALA A 115 22.75 13.73 10.06
N SER A 116 22.75 12.50 9.55
CA SER A 116 23.03 12.24 8.13
C SER A 116 22.00 12.85 7.20
N MET A 117 20.71 12.77 7.56
CA MET A 117 19.65 13.35 6.72
C MET A 117 19.57 14.87 6.86
N LEU A 118 19.88 15.43 8.03
CA LEU A 118 20.04 16.88 8.22
C LEU A 118 21.16 17.44 7.33
N LEU A 119 22.33 16.80 7.34
CA LEU A 119 23.45 17.16 6.45
C LEU A 119 23.03 17.13 4.98
N ARG A 120 22.43 16.01 4.55
CA ARG A 120 21.99 15.82 3.15
C ARG A 120 20.87 16.78 2.74
N SER A 121 20.14 17.35 3.70
CA SER A 121 19.11 18.35 3.44
C SER A 121 19.67 19.77 3.32
N GLY A 122 20.99 19.92 3.49
CA GLY A 122 21.72 21.16 3.29
C GLY A 122 21.90 22.00 4.54
N VAL A 123 21.69 21.46 5.76
CA VAL A 123 21.96 22.17 7.03
C VAL A 123 23.43 22.61 7.06
N GLY A 124 23.68 23.90 7.29
CA GLY A 124 25.02 24.48 7.12
C GLY A 124 25.97 24.27 8.29
N ARG A 125 25.46 24.02 9.49
CA ARG A 125 26.30 23.76 10.67
C ARG A 125 25.74 22.65 11.54
N LEU A 126 26.59 21.67 11.86
CA LEU A 126 26.27 20.53 12.72
C LEU A 126 27.28 20.40 13.84
N LEU A 127 26.80 20.32 15.08
CA LEU A 127 27.60 19.86 16.23
C LEU A 127 27.16 18.44 16.60
N LEU A 128 28.10 17.50 16.51
CA LEU A 128 27.90 16.08 16.74
C LEU A 128 28.53 15.70 18.09
N VAL A 129 27.70 15.30 19.06
CA VAL A 129 28.17 14.98 20.42
C VAL A 129 27.85 13.54 20.78
N ASP A 130 28.89 12.74 21.01
CA ASP A 130 28.78 11.37 21.53
C ASP A 130 30.12 10.90 22.09
N PHE A 131 30.10 10.21 23.22
CA PHE A 131 31.31 9.71 23.89
C PHE A 131 31.69 8.28 23.48
N ASP A 132 30.77 7.52 22.89
CA ASP A 132 30.98 6.13 22.52
C ASP A 132 31.84 6.01 21.26
N GLN A 133 32.46 4.83 21.14
CA GLN A 133 33.09 4.36 19.90
C GLN A 133 32.15 3.48 19.08
N VAL A 134 32.44 3.37 17.79
CA VAL A 134 31.77 2.42 16.90
C VAL A 134 32.17 1.01 17.32
N SER A 135 31.18 0.20 17.71
CA SER A 135 31.35 -1.22 17.99
C SER A 135 30.87 -2.09 16.82
N LEU A 136 31.27 -3.37 16.77
CA LEU A 136 30.69 -4.34 15.81
C LEU A 136 29.17 -4.42 15.92
N SER A 137 28.64 -4.34 17.15
CA SER A 137 27.20 -4.34 17.38
C SER A 137 26.52 -3.05 16.90
N SER A 138 27.25 -1.96 16.67
CA SER A 138 26.70 -0.70 16.13
C SER A 138 26.41 -0.80 14.63
N LEU A 139 27.11 -1.65 13.88
CA LEU A 139 27.04 -1.74 12.41
C LEU A 139 25.67 -2.16 11.89
N ASN A 140 24.84 -2.80 12.73
CA ASN A 140 23.49 -3.21 12.34
C ASN A 140 22.48 -2.04 12.26
N ARG A 141 22.86 -0.84 12.75
CA ARG A 141 21.93 0.30 12.89
C ARG A 141 22.56 1.69 12.77
N HIS A 142 23.88 1.82 12.67
CA HIS A 142 24.55 3.10 12.53
C HIS A 142 24.55 3.55 11.06
N ALA A 143 24.33 4.84 10.79
CA ALA A 143 24.00 5.31 9.44
C ALA A 143 25.10 5.16 8.39
N VAL A 144 26.37 5.34 8.76
CA VAL A 144 27.51 5.36 7.81
C VAL A 144 28.70 4.51 8.24
N ALA A 145 28.66 3.93 9.44
CA ALA A 145 29.82 3.24 9.97
C ALA A 145 30.02 1.90 9.25
N THR A 146 31.26 1.61 8.91
CA THR A 146 31.68 0.36 8.27
C THR A 146 32.55 -0.47 9.23
N ARG A 147 32.98 -1.65 8.80
CA ARG A 147 33.90 -2.48 9.60
C ARG A 147 35.24 -1.78 9.89
N GLU A 148 35.69 -0.90 8.99
CA GLU A 148 36.93 -0.13 9.16
C GLU A 148 36.82 0.97 10.22
N ASP A 149 35.59 1.38 10.55
CA ASP A 149 35.35 2.43 11.53
C ASP A 149 35.26 1.89 12.97
N VAL A 150 35.31 0.57 13.17
CA VAL A 150 35.22 -0.05 14.51
C VAL A 150 36.39 0.41 15.38
N GLY A 151 36.08 0.90 16.59
CA GLY A 151 37.03 1.51 17.53
C GLY A 151 37.21 3.03 17.36
N ILE A 152 36.67 3.64 16.31
CA ILE A 152 36.70 5.09 16.14
C ILE A 152 35.53 5.72 16.93
N PRO A 153 35.72 6.86 17.62
CA PRO A 153 34.61 7.59 18.23
C PRO A 153 33.49 7.89 17.22
N LYS A 154 32.22 7.67 17.61
CA LYS A 154 31.07 7.83 16.69
C LYS A 154 30.97 9.25 16.11
N ALA A 155 31.26 10.27 16.93
CA ALA A 155 31.29 11.66 16.50
C ALA A 155 32.34 11.92 15.40
N ILE A 156 33.54 11.37 15.57
CA ILE A 156 34.64 11.49 14.60
C ILE A 156 34.35 10.69 13.34
N CYS A 157 33.78 9.49 13.47
CA CYS A 157 33.32 8.68 12.34
C CYS A 157 32.34 9.47 11.47
N LEU A 158 31.28 10.03 12.06
CA LEU A 158 30.32 10.86 11.32
C LEU A 158 30.97 12.09 10.70
N GLN A 159 31.83 12.82 11.41
CA GLN A 159 32.52 13.98 10.87
C GLN A 159 33.35 13.63 9.62
N LYS A 160 34.12 12.53 9.67
CA LYS A 160 34.91 12.04 8.52
C LYS A 160 34.02 11.74 7.32
N HIS A 161 32.94 10.97 7.52
CA HIS A 161 32.03 10.57 6.44
C HIS A 161 31.21 11.74 5.90
N PHE A 162 30.75 12.65 6.76
CA PHE A 162 29.93 13.80 6.38
C PHE A 162 30.72 14.84 5.58
N SER A 163 32.01 15.03 5.90
CA SER A 163 32.90 15.91 5.15
C SER A 163 33.08 15.49 3.68
N ALA A 164 32.84 14.21 3.37
CA ALA A 164 32.84 13.71 1.99
C ALA A 164 31.47 13.84 1.29
N ILE A 165 30.38 14.02 2.04
CA ILE A 165 29.01 14.06 1.51
C ILE A 165 28.56 15.50 1.23
N TYR A 166 28.87 16.44 2.12
CA TYR A 166 28.52 17.85 1.96
C TYR A 166 29.63 18.72 2.60
N PRO A 167 30.73 18.95 1.87
CA PRO A 167 31.92 19.66 2.37
C PRO A 167 31.67 21.08 2.86
N GLU A 168 30.60 21.71 2.40
CA GLU A 168 30.20 23.07 2.73
C GLU A 168 29.63 23.18 4.15
N CYS A 169 29.14 22.08 4.73
CA CYS A 169 28.66 22.05 6.10
C CYS A 169 29.83 22.17 7.10
N GLN A 170 29.69 23.08 8.05
CA GLN A 170 30.59 23.19 9.19
C GLN A 170 30.25 22.09 10.20
N ILE A 171 31.08 21.06 10.27
CA ILE A 171 30.86 19.90 11.14
C ILE A 171 31.87 19.90 12.29
N GLU A 172 31.38 20.05 13.50
CA GLU A 172 32.16 19.91 14.73
C GLU A 172 31.80 18.60 15.43
N ALA A 173 32.81 17.87 15.91
CA ALA A 173 32.64 16.62 16.63
C ALA A 173 33.21 16.76 18.04
N LYS A 174 32.39 16.47 19.06
CA LYS A 174 32.80 16.45 20.47
C LYS A 174 32.64 15.05 21.03
N VAL A 175 33.77 14.44 21.37
CA VAL A 175 33.84 13.10 21.96
C VAL A 175 33.71 13.21 23.48
N GLN A 176 32.51 13.54 23.95
CA GLN A 176 32.22 13.70 25.38
C GLN A 176 30.77 13.37 25.72
N LEU A 177 30.53 13.03 26.98
CA LEU A 177 29.19 12.81 27.51
C LEU A 177 28.58 14.18 27.83
N TYR A 178 27.29 14.36 27.53
CA TYR A 178 26.57 15.54 27.99
C TYR A 178 26.33 15.45 29.51
N ASP A 179 26.67 16.51 30.23
CA ASP A 179 26.43 16.69 31.66
C ASP A 179 26.33 18.18 32.01
N ALA A 180 26.16 18.49 33.29
CA ALA A 180 26.03 19.87 33.75
C ALA A 180 27.29 20.72 33.48
N SER A 181 28.49 20.12 33.52
CA SER A 181 29.75 20.82 33.26
C SER A 181 29.98 21.14 31.78
N SER A 182 29.50 20.28 30.88
CA SER A 182 29.63 20.45 29.43
C SER A 182 28.46 21.20 28.78
N GLU A 183 27.40 21.50 29.54
CA GLU A 183 26.18 22.17 29.05
C GLU A 183 26.50 23.47 28.31
N GLU A 184 27.28 24.36 28.92
CA GLU A 184 27.61 25.66 28.32
C GLU A 184 28.38 25.48 27.01
N GLU A 185 29.29 24.52 27.00
CA GLU A 185 30.13 24.24 25.85
C GLU A 185 29.34 23.64 24.67
N ILE A 186 28.37 22.76 24.95
CA ILE A 186 27.59 22.04 23.94
C ILE A 186 26.39 22.87 23.44
N LEU A 187 25.75 23.65 24.31
CA LEU A 187 24.55 24.43 23.98
C LEU A 187 24.85 25.91 23.69
N SER A 188 26.13 26.31 23.63
CA SER A 188 26.53 27.66 23.23
C SER A 188 26.22 27.95 21.75
N GLY A 189 26.23 29.24 21.40
CA GLY A 189 26.09 29.67 20.01
C GLY A 189 24.67 29.63 19.44
N ASN A 190 23.66 29.57 20.31
CA ASN A 190 22.23 29.65 19.98
C ASN A 190 21.81 28.71 18.83
N PRO A 191 21.85 27.39 19.04
CA PRO A 191 21.40 26.45 18.01
C PRO A 191 19.92 26.65 17.67
N ASP A 192 19.60 26.62 16.37
CA ASP A 192 18.23 26.69 15.87
C ASP A 192 17.43 25.44 16.26
N PHE A 193 18.13 24.32 16.47
CA PHE A 193 17.55 23.07 16.92
C PHE A 193 18.54 22.21 17.70
N VAL A 194 18.04 21.56 18.76
CA VAL A 194 18.75 20.50 19.50
C VAL A 194 18.01 19.18 19.33
N LEU A 195 18.71 18.13 18.89
CA LEU A 195 18.19 16.77 18.81
C LEU A 195 18.77 15.94 19.93
N ASP A 196 17.88 15.45 20.79
CA ASP A 196 18.21 14.56 21.88
C ASP A 196 17.94 13.10 21.47
N CYS A 197 19.02 12.36 21.22
CA CYS A 197 19.01 10.94 20.85
C CYS A 197 19.62 10.05 21.94
N ILE A 198 19.67 10.54 23.17
CA ILE A 198 20.29 9.88 24.33
C ILE A 198 19.39 8.77 24.86
N ASP A 199 19.95 7.69 25.40
CA ASP A 199 19.20 6.58 25.98
C ASP A 199 19.26 6.52 27.53
N ASN A 200 20.22 7.24 28.14
CA ASN A 200 20.30 7.45 29.57
C ASN A 200 19.24 8.45 30.06
N ILE A 201 18.52 8.12 31.13
CA ILE A 201 17.41 8.91 31.67
C ILE A 201 17.91 10.22 32.28
N ASP A 202 18.95 10.18 33.12
CA ASP A 202 19.40 11.35 33.87
C ASP A 202 20.03 12.39 32.95
N THR A 203 20.89 11.95 32.02
CA THR A 203 21.47 12.81 30.99
C THR A 203 20.39 13.46 30.11
N LYS A 204 19.40 12.67 29.67
CA LYS A 204 18.28 13.17 28.88
C LYS A 204 17.47 14.22 29.63
N VAL A 205 17.12 13.96 30.90
CA VAL A 205 16.36 14.90 31.73
C VAL A 205 17.14 16.21 31.90
N ALA A 206 18.44 16.14 32.18
CA ALA A 206 19.30 17.32 32.32
C ALA A 206 19.34 18.15 31.03
N LEU A 207 19.51 17.51 29.87
CA LEU A 207 19.53 18.17 28.56
C LEU A 207 18.19 18.87 28.25
N LEU A 208 17.07 18.17 28.44
CA LEU A 208 15.75 18.71 28.17
C LEU A 208 15.42 19.88 29.10
N ALA A 209 15.76 19.77 30.39
CA ALA A 209 15.60 20.86 31.35
C ALA A 209 16.45 22.08 30.97
N ALA A 210 17.70 21.86 30.55
CA ALA A 210 18.59 22.93 30.08
C ALA A 210 18.03 23.64 28.83
N CYS A 211 17.54 22.89 27.85
CA CYS A 211 16.93 23.46 26.64
C CYS A 211 15.70 24.32 26.99
N VAL A 212 14.80 23.83 27.85
CA VAL A 212 13.63 24.59 28.30
C VAL A 212 14.05 25.85 29.05
N ARG A 213 15.00 25.74 29.98
CA ARG A 213 15.53 26.87 30.76
C ARG A 213 16.15 27.95 29.87
N ARG A 214 16.86 27.55 28.80
CA ARG A 214 17.51 28.45 27.84
C ARG A 214 16.59 28.92 26.71
N GLY A 215 15.36 28.41 26.62
CA GLY A 215 14.44 28.70 25.51
C GLY A 215 14.86 28.11 24.17
N LEU A 216 15.71 27.07 24.16
CA LEU A 216 16.17 26.40 22.95
C LEU A 216 15.11 25.43 22.41
N ARG A 217 14.98 25.37 21.08
CA ARG A 217 14.09 24.42 20.40
C ARG A 217 14.70 23.03 20.46
N VAL A 218 13.98 22.08 21.04
CA VAL A 218 14.45 20.70 21.22
C VAL A 218 13.45 19.68 20.68
N LEU A 219 13.95 18.57 20.13
CA LEU A 219 13.19 17.38 19.75
C LEU A 219 13.88 16.15 20.35
N SER A 220 13.14 15.36 21.12
CA SER A 220 13.70 14.18 21.80
C SER A 220 13.22 12.88 21.16
N ALA A 221 14.13 11.96 20.88
CA ALA A 221 13.79 10.56 20.64
C ALA A 221 13.65 9.82 21.98
N THR A 222 12.63 8.96 22.06
CA THR A 222 12.42 8.10 23.21
C THR A 222 12.78 6.64 22.88
N GLY A 223 12.15 5.65 23.51
CA GLY A 223 12.54 4.24 23.36
C GLY A 223 12.30 3.65 21.97
N ALA A 224 13.30 3.69 21.09
CA ALA A 224 13.28 3.05 19.77
C ALA A 224 13.59 1.53 19.80
N GLY A 225 14.15 1.02 20.90
CA GLY A 225 14.47 -0.40 21.07
C GLY A 225 13.25 -1.28 21.32
N ALA A 226 13.38 -2.59 21.07
CA ALA A 226 12.33 -3.59 21.23
C ALA A 226 11.02 -3.31 20.46
N ARG A 227 11.10 -2.58 19.34
CA ARG A 227 9.98 -2.23 18.45
C ARG A 227 10.20 -2.80 17.05
N ALA A 228 9.11 -2.94 16.29
CA ALA A 228 9.13 -3.44 14.92
C ALA A 228 8.10 -2.79 13.98
N ASP A 229 7.10 -2.08 14.50
CA ASP A 229 6.03 -1.48 13.68
C ASP A 229 6.31 0.00 13.36
N PRO A 230 6.74 0.33 12.12
CA PRO A 230 7.04 1.71 11.74
C PRO A 230 5.78 2.58 11.63
N THR A 231 4.60 2.00 11.43
CA THR A 231 3.34 2.74 11.25
C THR A 231 2.84 3.38 12.55
N ARG A 232 3.41 2.99 13.69
CA ARG A 232 3.04 3.45 15.04
C ARG A 232 3.96 4.51 15.62
N ILE A 233 4.91 5.00 14.83
CA ILE A 233 5.80 6.12 15.20
C ILE A 233 5.00 7.42 15.09
N ARG A 234 5.12 8.30 16.09
CA ARG A 234 4.42 9.58 16.17
C ARG A 234 5.33 10.67 16.71
N ILE A 235 5.03 11.91 16.32
CA ILE A 235 5.57 13.13 16.93
C ILE A 235 4.45 13.78 17.72
N ALA A 236 4.61 13.93 19.02
CA ALA A 236 3.66 14.64 19.87
C ALA A 236 4.37 15.27 21.06
N ASP A 237 3.64 16.01 21.90
CA ASP A 237 4.21 16.47 23.16
C ASP A 237 4.58 15.29 24.05
N LEU A 238 5.66 15.42 24.81
CA LEU A 238 6.12 14.43 25.78
C LEU A 238 4.96 13.98 26.68
N GLN A 239 4.10 14.88 27.14
CA GLN A 239 2.97 14.56 28.01
C GLN A 239 1.97 13.55 27.39
N GLU A 240 1.97 13.41 26.06
CA GLU A 240 1.09 12.55 25.28
C GLU A 240 1.68 11.16 25.03
N SER A 241 2.97 10.98 25.28
CA SER A 241 3.63 9.71 25.00
C SER A 241 3.00 8.55 25.79
N SER A 242 2.83 7.40 25.15
CA SER A 242 2.24 6.22 25.79
C SER A 242 2.98 4.96 25.37
N ASN A 243 2.83 3.88 26.13
CA ASN A 243 3.46 2.58 25.86
C ASN A 243 5.00 2.59 25.77
N ASP A 244 5.68 3.62 26.28
CA ASP A 244 7.13 3.74 26.29
C ASP A 244 7.69 3.98 27.71
N PRO A 245 8.49 3.04 28.26
CA PRO A 245 9.10 3.17 29.58
C PRO A 245 10.07 4.36 29.70
N LEU A 246 10.82 4.70 28.65
CA LEU A 246 11.81 5.78 28.69
C LEU A 246 11.10 7.13 28.86
N SER A 247 10.13 7.43 27.99
CA SER A 247 9.35 8.66 28.12
C SER A 247 8.54 8.74 29.41
N ARG A 248 8.05 7.61 29.96
CA ARG A 248 7.42 7.60 31.29
C ARG A 248 8.37 8.09 32.38
N ALA A 249 9.60 7.54 32.42
CA ALA A 249 10.59 7.91 33.43
C ALA A 249 11.05 9.38 33.28
N VAL A 250 11.33 9.80 32.04
CA VAL A 250 11.77 11.17 31.72
C VAL A 250 10.71 12.19 32.13
N ARG A 251 9.43 11.94 31.82
CA ARG A 251 8.31 12.81 32.24
C ARG A 251 8.19 12.95 33.74
N TYR A 252 8.28 11.82 34.43
CA TYR A 252 8.18 11.82 35.88
C TYR A 252 9.30 12.66 36.51
N ARG A 253 10.54 12.49 36.03
CA ARG A 253 11.72 13.24 36.50
C ARG A 253 11.66 14.72 36.14
N LEU A 254 11.32 15.08 34.90
CA LEU A 254 11.15 16.48 34.49
C LEU A 254 10.09 17.21 35.32
N ARG A 255 8.95 16.56 35.58
CA ARG A 255 7.91 17.12 36.47
C ARG A 255 8.42 17.27 37.90
N LYS A 256 8.99 16.21 38.46
CA LYS A 256 9.39 16.16 39.87
C LYS A 256 10.52 17.13 40.18
N ASP A 257 11.56 17.15 39.34
CA ASP A 257 12.83 17.79 39.65
C ASP A 257 12.91 19.22 39.07
N TYR A 258 12.15 19.52 38.00
CA TYR A 258 12.21 20.80 37.29
C TYR A 258 10.84 21.48 37.08
N GLY A 259 9.73 20.86 37.49
CA GLY A 259 8.39 21.42 37.29
C GLY A 259 7.94 21.48 35.83
N ILE A 260 8.57 20.71 34.93
CA ILE A 260 8.26 20.71 33.50
C ILE A 260 7.25 19.61 33.19
N ASP A 261 6.02 20.01 32.85
CA ASP A 261 4.91 19.08 32.60
C ASP A 261 4.70 18.69 31.12
N GLY A 262 5.21 19.51 30.20
CA GLY A 262 5.02 19.39 28.75
C GLY A 262 5.75 20.52 28.01
N GLY A 263 5.44 20.71 26.74
CA GLY A 263 6.06 21.69 25.83
C GLY A 263 7.27 21.15 25.06
N ILE A 264 7.60 19.87 25.23
CA ILE A 264 8.75 19.22 24.61
C ILE A 264 8.22 18.22 23.56
N PRO A 265 8.41 18.45 22.26
CA PRO A 265 8.02 17.48 21.24
C PRO A 265 8.95 16.26 21.30
N VAL A 266 8.37 15.07 21.13
CA VAL A 266 9.10 13.80 21.13
C VAL A 266 8.69 12.88 20.00
N VAL A 267 9.66 12.11 19.50
CA VAL A 267 9.43 10.98 18.59
C VAL A 267 9.36 9.70 19.43
N PHE A 268 8.22 9.03 19.39
CA PHE A 268 7.97 7.80 20.14
C PHE A 268 7.11 6.82 19.33
N SER A 269 7.07 5.55 19.76
CA SER A 269 6.18 4.54 19.17
C SER A 269 5.04 4.20 20.12
N LEU A 270 3.82 4.12 19.57
CA LEU A 270 2.64 3.63 20.28
C LEU A 270 2.65 2.11 20.48
N GLU A 271 3.57 1.39 19.82
CA GLU A 271 3.77 -0.04 19.99
C GLU A 271 4.31 -0.35 21.39
N LYS A 272 3.82 -1.43 22.01
CA LYS A 272 4.40 -1.95 23.26
C LYS A 272 5.73 -2.66 22.94
N PRO A 273 6.74 -2.64 23.84
CA PRO A 273 7.96 -3.40 23.63
C PRO A 273 7.67 -4.89 23.37
N LYS A 274 8.11 -5.43 22.23
CA LYS A 274 7.85 -6.83 21.82
C LYS A 274 8.81 -7.84 22.43
N VAL A 275 10.02 -7.40 22.77
CA VAL A 275 11.10 -8.25 23.29
C VAL A 275 11.58 -7.73 24.63
N LYS A 276 11.89 -8.66 25.53
CA LYS A 276 12.43 -8.36 26.86
C LYS A 276 13.95 -8.13 26.78
N LEU A 277 14.50 -7.51 27.82
CA LEU A 277 15.95 -7.41 28.01
C LEU A 277 16.56 -8.81 28.00
N LEU A 278 17.68 -8.99 27.29
CA LEU A 278 18.37 -10.27 27.27
C LEU A 278 18.93 -10.58 28.68
N PRO A 279 18.76 -11.82 29.17
CA PRO A 279 19.44 -12.28 30.38
C PRO A 279 20.94 -12.37 30.12
N PHE A 280 21.76 -12.17 31.15
CA PHE A 280 23.20 -12.38 31.05
C PHE A 280 23.50 -13.86 30.75
N LYS A 281 24.38 -14.12 29.79
CA LYS A 281 25.07 -15.41 29.68
C LYS A 281 26.28 -15.35 30.61
N ILE A 282 26.10 -15.71 31.88
CA ILE A 282 27.22 -16.00 32.77
C ILE A 282 27.49 -17.50 32.60
N SER A 283 28.66 -17.86 32.05
CA SER A 283 29.20 -19.21 32.20
C SER A 283 29.49 -19.44 33.68
N ALA A 284 29.06 -20.58 34.23
CA ALA A 284 29.04 -20.89 35.65
C ALA A 284 30.43 -21.05 36.33
N ALA A 285 31.44 -20.27 35.94
CA ALA A 285 32.81 -20.38 36.44
C ALA A 285 33.41 -19.09 37.03
N GLU A 286 32.83 -17.90 36.84
CA GLU A 286 33.40 -16.66 37.39
C GLU A 286 32.26 -15.74 37.89
N GLU A 287 32.19 -15.55 39.21
CA GLU A 287 31.35 -14.53 39.86
C GLU A 287 31.98 -13.14 39.64
N GLU A 288 31.95 -12.64 38.42
CA GLU A 288 32.27 -11.23 38.15
C GLU A 288 31.01 -10.35 38.31
N ASN A 289 31.18 -9.20 38.96
CA ASN A 289 30.10 -8.28 39.27
C ASN A 289 29.62 -7.64 37.96
N PRO A 290 28.30 -7.53 37.66
CA PRO A 290 27.82 -6.89 36.44
C PRO A 290 28.31 -5.44 36.24
N LEU A 291 28.82 -4.81 37.29
CA LEU A 291 29.47 -3.50 37.26
C LEU A 291 30.85 -3.53 36.57
N ASP A 292 31.52 -4.67 36.49
CA ASP A 292 32.87 -4.81 35.94
C ASP A 292 32.91 -4.68 34.40
N TYR A 293 31.75 -4.87 33.75
CA TYR A 293 31.56 -4.65 32.30
C TYR A 293 31.05 -3.23 31.97
N GLN A 294 30.94 -2.35 32.97
CA GLN A 294 30.63 -0.94 32.74
C GLN A 294 31.89 -0.17 32.32
N ILE A 295 31.92 0.30 31.07
CA ILE A 295 32.93 1.30 30.63
C ILE A 295 32.74 2.62 31.40
N VAL A 296 31.51 2.91 31.86
CA VAL A 296 31.16 4.11 32.64
C VAL A 296 30.20 3.75 33.78
N PRO A 297 30.49 4.14 35.04
CA PRO A 297 29.60 3.91 36.17
C PRO A 297 28.19 4.46 35.93
N GLY A 298 27.15 3.63 36.11
CA GLY A 298 25.75 4.03 35.95
C GLY A 298 25.10 3.77 34.59
N PHE A 299 25.83 3.17 33.64
CA PHE A 299 25.29 2.78 32.33
C PHE A 299 24.66 1.36 32.30
N ARG A 300 23.69 1.14 31.40
CA ARG A 300 22.95 -0.12 31.34
C ARG A 300 23.83 -1.26 30.81
N VAL A 301 24.03 -2.24 31.68
CA VAL A 301 24.76 -3.50 31.38
C VAL A 301 23.89 -4.50 30.58
N ARG A 302 22.56 -4.28 30.50
CA ARG A 302 21.63 -5.16 29.76
C ARG A 302 21.28 -4.62 28.39
N ILE A 303 21.53 -5.41 27.35
CA ILE A 303 21.24 -5.07 25.96
C ILE A 303 19.74 -5.23 25.69
N ILE A 304 19.09 -4.13 25.29
CA ILE A 304 17.75 -4.19 24.68
C ILE A 304 17.95 -4.64 23.23
N PRO A 305 17.28 -5.72 22.77
CA PRO A 305 17.36 -6.07 21.36
C PRO A 305 16.80 -4.96 20.46
N VAL A 306 17.53 -4.64 19.40
CA VAL A 306 17.19 -3.54 18.49
C VAL A 306 17.09 -4.06 17.06
N LEU A 307 15.91 -3.90 16.45
CA LEU A 307 15.73 -4.02 15.01
C LEU A 307 16.21 -2.71 14.37
N GLY A 308 17.37 -2.73 13.70
CA GLY A 308 18.08 -1.53 13.26
C GLY A 308 17.27 -0.55 12.39
N THR A 309 16.26 -1.06 11.67
CA THR A 309 15.35 -0.23 10.86
C THR A 309 14.54 0.74 11.69
N ILE A 310 14.14 0.40 12.92
CA ILE A 310 13.29 1.28 13.73
C ILE A 310 14.03 2.52 14.24
N PRO A 311 15.21 2.43 14.88
CA PRO A 311 16.01 3.60 15.19
C PRO A 311 16.33 4.47 13.97
N ALA A 312 16.62 3.85 12.83
CA ALA A 312 16.85 4.59 11.59
C ALA A 312 15.63 5.42 11.20
N ILE A 313 14.42 4.83 11.24
CA ILE A 313 13.17 5.54 10.95
C ILE A 313 12.91 6.65 11.98
N PHE A 314 13.18 6.43 13.27
CA PHE A 314 13.13 7.51 14.28
C PHE A 314 14.02 8.68 13.86
N GLY A 315 15.25 8.40 13.43
CA GLY A 315 16.19 9.42 12.95
C GLY A 315 15.68 10.16 11.71
N GLN A 316 15.10 9.44 10.74
CA GLN A 316 14.50 10.05 9.54
C GLN A 316 13.30 10.94 9.89
N VAL A 317 12.44 10.49 10.80
CA VAL A 317 11.28 11.26 11.28
C VAL A 317 11.75 12.54 12.00
N MET A 318 12.79 12.45 12.83
CA MET A 318 13.38 13.63 13.47
C MET A 318 13.92 14.62 12.45
N ALA A 319 14.72 14.17 11.49
CA ALA A 319 15.29 15.03 10.45
C ALA A 319 14.18 15.72 9.63
N SER A 320 13.15 14.98 9.21
CA SER A 320 12.02 15.53 8.46
C SER A 320 11.29 16.63 9.23
N TYR A 321 11.02 16.40 10.52
CA TYR A 321 10.40 17.41 11.38
C TYR A 321 11.28 18.65 11.55
N VAL A 322 12.58 18.48 11.75
CA VAL A 322 13.50 19.60 11.94
C VAL A 322 13.66 20.41 10.65
N VAL A 323 13.90 19.76 9.50
CA VAL A 323 14.06 20.45 8.21
C VAL A 323 12.81 21.25 7.85
N THR A 324 11.60 20.67 8.00
CA THR A 324 10.35 21.41 7.73
C THR A 324 10.18 22.61 8.67
N ARG A 325 10.57 22.47 9.94
CA ARG A 325 10.54 23.57 10.92
C ARG A 325 11.56 24.67 10.64
N LEU A 326 12.75 24.34 10.16
CA LEU A 326 13.78 25.31 9.75
C LEU A 326 13.38 26.03 8.46
N ALA A 327 12.80 25.29 7.50
CA ALA A 327 12.26 25.83 6.25
C ALA A 327 11.03 26.75 6.46
N GLY A 328 10.43 26.76 7.65
CA GLY A 328 9.17 27.48 7.92
C GLY A 328 7.95 26.83 7.24
N PHE A 329 8.04 25.55 6.89
CA PHE A 329 6.99 24.80 6.22
C PHE A 329 6.04 24.17 7.24
N SER A 330 4.74 24.51 7.16
CA SER A 330 3.74 24.00 8.09
C SER A 330 3.32 22.58 7.70
N VAL A 331 3.52 21.64 8.62
CA VAL A 331 3.08 20.24 8.49
C VAL A 331 2.01 19.97 9.55
N GLN A 332 0.86 19.46 9.13
CA GLN A 332 -0.18 18.99 10.03
C GLN A 332 0.15 17.57 10.51
N THR A 333 0.24 17.39 11.83
CA THR A 333 0.45 16.08 12.46
C THR A 333 -0.87 15.53 12.98
N GLU A 334 -1.08 14.22 12.84
CA GLU A 334 -2.21 13.53 13.46
C GLU A 334 -2.14 13.61 15.00
N PRO A 335 -3.26 13.88 15.70
CA PRO A 335 -3.29 13.87 17.16
C PRO A 335 -3.23 12.44 17.72
N VAL A 336 -2.66 12.29 18.91
CA VAL A 336 -2.59 10.99 19.60
C VAL A 336 -3.89 10.74 20.37
N VAL A 337 -4.82 9.99 19.78
CA VAL A 337 -6.09 9.61 20.42
C VAL A 337 -5.93 8.33 21.23
N ASN A 338 -5.94 8.45 22.57
CA ASN A 338 -5.88 7.33 23.51
C ASN A 338 -7.26 7.13 24.18
N LEU A 339 -8.16 6.44 23.47
CA LEU A 339 -9.45 6.00 23.98
C LEU A 339 -9.46 4.47 24.05
N ASP A 340 -9.93 3.91 25.16
CA ASP A 340 -10.21 2.48 25.29
C ASP A 340 -11.68 2.17 24.92
N LEU A 341 -12.03 0.89 24.95
CA LEU A 341 -13.35 0.41 24.58
C LEU A 341 -14.47 0.96 25.48
N ASP A 342 -14.17 1.27 26.74
CA ASP A 342 -15.15 1.75 27.71
C ASP A 342 -15.54 3.21 27.42
N HIS A 343 -14.59 4.03 26.94
CA HIS A 343 -14.92 5.38 26.46
C HIS A 343 -15.91 5.35 25.29
N TYR A 344 -15.71 4.45 24.32
CA TYR A 344 -16.62 4.33 23.18
C TYR A 344 -17.99 3.80 23.58
N ARG A 345 -18.06 2.88 24.56
CA ARG A 345 -19.32 2.40 25.16
C ARG A 345 -20.08 3.55 25.84
N ILE A 346 -19.39 4.39 26.60
CA ILE A 346 -19.99 5.56 27.25
C ILE A 346 -20.57 6.52 26.22
N LEU A 347 -19.83 6.83 25.14
CA LEU A 347 -20.31 7.71 24.07
C LEU A 347 -21.52 7.12 23.33
N HIS A 348 -21.52 5.81 23.09
CA HIS A 348 -22.65 5.11 22.47
C HIS A 348 -23.89 5.12 23.39
N GLN A 349 -23.71 4.85 24.68
CA GLN A 349 -24.80 4.90 25.66
C GLN A 349 -25.39 6.31 25.77
N ARG A 350 -24.56 7.35 25.84
CA ARG A 350 -25.01 8.75 25.85
C ARG A 350 -25.79 9.12 24.60
N LEU A 351 -25.40 8.61 23.42
CA LEU A 351 -26.15 8.81 22.19
C LEU A 351 -27.55 8.18 22.29
N LEU A 352 -27.66 6.95 22.78
CA LEU A 352 -28.95 6.28 22.98
C LEU A 352 -29.85 7.05 23.96
N GLU A 353 -29.31 7.45 25.12
CA GLU A 353 -30.02 8.23 26.13
C GLU A 353 -30.49 9.59 25.59
N HIS A 354 -29.63 10.27 24.82
CA HIS A 354 -29.97 11.54 24.18
C HIS A 354 -31.08 11.39 23.13
N GLU A 355 -31.02 10.32 22.34
CA GLU A 355 -32.02 10.04 21.29
C GLU A 355 -33.39 9.71 21.88
N GLU A 356 -33.42 8.96 22.98
CA GLU A 356 -34.64 8.69 23.73
C GLU A 356 -35.22 9.96 24.36
N LEU A 357 -34.37 10.84 24.90
CA LEU A 357 -34.80 12.13 25.48
C LEU A 357 -35.37 13.09 24.43
N ILE A 358 -34.71 13.25 23.27
CA ILE A 358 -35.07 14.26 22.27
C ILE A 358 -36.13 13.78 21.30
N TYR A 359 -36.07 12.51 20.87
CA TYR A 359 -36.96 11.96 19.83
C TYR A 359 -37.96 10.93 20.37
N GLY A 360 -37.94 10.63 21.68
CA GLY A 360 -38.84 9.67 22.32
C GLY A 360 -38.52 8.20 22.04
N SER A 361 -37.43 7.91 21.31
CA SER A 361 -36.97 6.55 21.04
C SER A 361 -35.52 6.52 20.53
N ALA A 362 -34.74 5.57 21.04
CA ALA A 362 -33.42 5.25 20.51
C ALA A 362 -33.45 4.36 19.24
N GLY A 363 -34.63 3.98 18.74
CA GLY A 363 -34.79 3.01 17.62
C GLY A 363 -34.23 3.48 16.27
N GLN A 364 -33.83 4.75 16.15
CA GLN A 364 -33.20 5.32 14.96
C GLN A 364 -31.68 5.54 15.12
N VAL A 365 -31.08 5.02 16.19
CA VAL A 365 -29.62 4.87 16.30
C VAL A 365 -29.21 3.64 15.50
N LEU A 366 -28.60 3.89 14.35
CA LEU A 366 -28.21 2.85 13.38
C LEU A 366 -26.69 2.67 13.36
N VAL A 367 -26.01 2.93 14.47
CA VAL A 367 -24.57 2.77 14.64
C VAL A 367 -24.25 1.81 15.79
N ASP A 368 -23.18 1.03 15.66
CA ASP A 368 -22.63 0.18 16.73
C ASP A 368 -21.34 0.78 17.34
N ILE A 369 -20.75 0.10 18.33
CA ILE A 369 -19.55 0.58 19.04
C ILE A 369 -18.34 0.72 18.10
N GLU A 370 -18.21 -0.13 17.07
CA GLU A 370 -17.10 -0.03 16.11
C GLU A 370 -17.26 1.19 15.20
N GLU A 371 -18.50 1.47 14.78
CA GLU A 371 -18.85 2.66 14.02
C GLU A 371 -18.70 3.95 14.84
N ILE A 372 -19.05 3.92 16.14
CA ILE A 372 -18.78 5.01 17.09
C ILE A 372 -17.26 5.24 17.20
N MET A 373 -16.49 4.16 17.33
CA MET A 373 -15.02 4.24 17.36
C MET A 373 -14.47 4.88 16.08
N TYR A 374 -14.98 4.52 14.91
CA TYR A 374 -14.60 5.14 13.63
C TYR A 374 -14.94 6.63 13.61
N VAL A 375 -16.19 7.01 13.94
CA VAL A 375 -16.62 8.42 13.96
C VAL A 375 -15.75 9.24 14.91
N VAL A 376 -15.51 8.74 16.12
CA VAL A 376 -14.77 9.50 17.14
C VAL A 376 -13.28 9.55 16.80
N LYS A 377 -12.67 8.45 16.38
CA LYS A 377 -11.22 8.36 16.20
C LYS A 377 -10.74 8.81 14.82
N GLU A 378 -11.42 8.37 13.77
CA GLU A 378 -11.00 8.57 12.39
C GLU A 378 -11.63 9.84 11.79
N LEU A 379 -12.90 10.14 12.09
CA LEU A 379 -13.57 11.33 11.54
C LEU A 379 -13.30 12.61 12.37
N TRP A 380 -13.43 12.51 13.70
CA TRP A 380 -13.32 13.68 14.59
C TRP A 380 -12.03 13.72 15.42
N HIS A 381 -11.17 12.71 15.28
CA HIS A 381 -9.89 12.62 15.97
C HIS A 381 -9.95 12.91 17.49
N GLY A 382 -11.03 12.47 18.13
CA GLY A 382 -11.28 12.61 19.57
C GLY A 382 -11.62 14.03 20.02
N ARG A 383 -12.03 14.92 19.12
CA ARG A 383 -12.31 16.34 19.41
C ARG A 383 -13.71 16.76 18.98
N SER A 384 -14.20 17.85 19.56
CA SER A 384 -15.43 18.47 19.08
C SER A 384 -15.24 19.03 17.66
N ALA A 385 -16.26 18.89 16.83
CA ALA A 385 -16.33 19.48 15.50
C ALA A 385 -16.19 21.02 15.51
N ARG A 386 -16.43 21.69 16.66
CA ARG A 386 -16.29 23.15 16.80
C ARG A 386 -14.95 23.61 17.40
N ASP A 387 -14.11 22.70 17.87
CA ASP A 387 -12.82 23.07 18.48
C ASP A 387 -11.79 23.48 17.39
N GLN A 388 -11.54 24.78 17.28
CA GLN A 388 -10.55 25.35 16.33
C GLN A 388 -9.13 25.48 16.91
N SER A 389 -8.95 25.26 18.22
CA SER A 389 -7.65 25.47 18.87
C SER A 389 -6.90 24.15 19.10
N GLN A 390 -5.62 24.10 18.72
CA GLN A 390 -4.71 22.98 19.07
C GLN A 390 -4.27 22.98 20.55
N LYS A 391 -4.82 23.86 21.41
CA LYS A 391 -4.26 24.14 22.75
C LYS A 391 -4.56 23.10 23.83
N GLY A 392 -5.22 21.99 23.51
CA GLY A 392 -5.53 20.92 24.47
C GLY A 392 -5.25 19.54 23.90
N ILE A 393 -4.03 19.01 24.10
CA ILE A 393 -3.67 17.66 23.65
C ILE A 393 -3.14 16.84 24.84
N GLY A 394 -3.39 15.53 24.86
CA GLY A 394 -2.98 14.60 25.94
C GLY A 394 -4.04 14.37 27.02
N ARG A 395 -3.64 14.27 28.30
CA ARG A 395 -4.56 13.98 29.42
C ARG A 395 -5.72 14.97 29.58
N LYS A 396 -5.60 16.20 29.07
CA LYS A 396 -6.72 17.16 29.00
C LYS A 396 -7.79 16.73 27.99
N MET A 397 -7.40 16.08 26.90
CA MET A 397 -8.33 15.45 25.95
C MET A 397 -9.10 14.29 26.61
N TRP A 398 -8.44 13.52 27.49
CA TRP A 398 -9.07 12.46 28.28
C TRP A 398 -10.18 12.99 29.20
N ARG A 399 -9.97 14.15 29.84
CA ARG A 399 -11.04 14.86 30.58
C ARG A 399 -12.12 15.43 29.66
N SER A 400 -11.77 15.86 28.45
CA SER A 400 -12.74 16.38 27.48
C SER A 400 -13.69 15.31 26.95
N VAL A 401 -13.29 14.03 26.86
CA VAL A 401 -14.19 12.95 26.38
C VAL A 401 -15.38 12.77 27.31
N ASN A 402 -15.20 13.02 28.61
CA ASN A 402 -16.32 13.05 29.55
C ASN A 402 -17.31 14.18 29.27
N GLU A 403 -16.91 15.22 28.55
CA GLU A 403 -17.73 16.36 28.14
C GLU A 403 -18.23 16.24 26.69
N LEU A 404 -17.82 15.19 25.96
CA LEU A 404 -18.22 14.95 24.58
C LEU A 404 -19.46 14.05 24.49
N MET A 405 -20.25 14.29 23.45
CA MET A 405 -21.36 13.45 23.03
C MET A 405 -21.54 13.48 21.52
N LEU A 406 -22.18 12.43 21.00
CA LEU A 406 -22.59 12.38 19.60
C LEU A 406 -24.04 12.83 19.49
N VAL A 407 -24.33 13.66 18.48
CA VAL A 407 -25.70 14.09 18.14
C VAL A 407 -25.90 14.05 16.62
N ARG A 408 -27.16 14.09 16.17
CA ARG A 408 -27.49 14.15 14.75
C ARG A 408 -27.11 15.51 14.17
N TRP A 409 -26.38 15.52 13.06
CA TRP A 409 -26.16 16.76 12.30
C TRP A 409 -27.46 17.27 11.69
N ASP A 410 -28.20 16.38 11.01
CA ASP A 410 -29.51 16.64 10.44
C ASP A 410 -30.58 15.87 11.23
N LYS A 411 -31.39 16.61 11.99
CA LYS A 411 -32.46 16.05 12.85
C LYS A 411 -33.51 15.25 12.07
N SER A 412 -33.68 15.54 10.77
CA SER A 412 -34.67 14.86 9.93
C SER A 412 -34.25 13.44 9.51
N LYS A 413 -32.99 13.06 9.77
CA LYS A 413 -32.40 11.79 9.36
C LYS A 413 -31.97 10.96 10.57
N PRO A 414 -31.93 9.61 10.46
CA PRO A 414 -31.50 8.76 11.56
C PRO A 414 -30.03 9.00 11.95
N ALA A 415 -29.66 8.55 13.15
CA ALA A 415 -28.28 8.58 13.64
C ALA A 415 -27.47 7.47 12.94
N THR A 416 -26.86 7.83 11.81
CA THR A 416 -25.93 7.00 11.02
C THR A 416 -24.53 7.60 11.07
N VAL A 417 -23.49 6.83 10.69
CA VAL A 417 -22.11 7.33 10.65
C VAL A 417 -21.95 8.64 9.87
N SER A 418 -22.69 8.79 8.77
CA SER A 418 -22.69 10.01 7.93
C SER A 418 -23.52 11.18 8.48
N ASN A 419 -24.28 10.99 9.55
CA ASN A 419 -25.18 11.98 10.14
C ASN A 419 -24.88 12.24 11.62
N LEU A 420 -23.73 11.81 12.13
CA LEU A 420 -23.30 12.04 13.50
C LEU A 420 -22.18 13.08 13.56
N ILE A 421 -22.29 13.99 14.52
CA ILE A 421 -21.27 14.98 14.86
C ILE A 421 -20.87 14.80 16.32
N LEU A 422 -19.57 14.93 16.60
CA LEU A 422 -19.02 14.91 17.95
C LEU A 422 -18.95 16.34 18.48
N LEU A 423 -19.61 16.64 19.59
CA LEU A 423 -19.69 17.98 20.19
C LEU A 423 -19.52 17.90 21.71
N LYS A 424 -19.15 19.03 22.33
CA LYS A 424 -19.26 19.18 23.79
C LYS A 424 -20.73 19.33 24.20
N PHE A 425 -21.09 18.98 25.43
CA PHE A 425 -22.48 19.08 25.91
C PHE A 425 -23.14 20.44 25.64
N ILE A 426 -22.46 21.54 25.97
CA ILE A 426 -22.97 22.91 25.73
C ILE A 426 -23.17 23.18 24.23
N GLU A 427 -22.28 22.65 23.39
CA GLU A 427 -22.35 22.83 21.93
C GLU A 427 -23.49 22.00 21.32
N ALA A 428 -23.74 20.81 21.86
CA ALA A 428 -24.86 19.96 21.48
C ALA A 428 -26.20 20.63 21.82
N GLU A 429 -26.37 21.20 23.02
CA GLU A 429 -27.58 21.96 23.38
C GLU A 429 -27.81 23.17 22.45
N GLN A 430 -26.75 23.87 22.08
CA GLN A 430 -26.83 24.97 21.11
C GLN A 430 -27.18 24.49 19.70
N HIS A 431 -26.63 23.35 19.29
CA HIS A 431 -26.96 22.72 18.01
C HIS A 431 -28.45 22.33 17.97
N GLU A 432 -28.96 21.79 19.06
CA GLU A 432 -30.37 21.40 19.19
C GLU A 432 -31.33 22.59 19.23
N SER A 433 -30.94 23.73 19.81
CA SER A 433 -31.79 24.94 19.85
C SER A 433 -31.76 25.77 18.56
N THR A 434 -30.94 25.40 17.56
CA THR A 434 -30.78 26.16 16.32
C THR A 434 -31.42 25.45 15.11
N THR A 435 -32.15 26.19 14.27
CA THR A 435 -32.76 25.65 13.02
C THR A 435 -31.70 25.49 11.91
N ILE A 436 -31.82 24.43 11.07
CA ILE A 436 -30.90 24.14 9.95
C ILE A 436 -30.66 25.35 9.02
N ASP A 437 -31.70 26.16 8.78
CA ASP A 437 -31.63 27.35 7.94
C ASP A 437 -30.78 28.49 8.54
N ARG A 438 -30.67 28.57 9.87
CA ARG A 438 -29.78 29.51 10.56
C ARG A 438 -28.32 29.05 10.55
N ILE A 439 -28.08 27.73 10.65
CA ILE A 439 -26.72 27.16 10.62
C ILE A 439 -26.08 27.34 9.24
N ARG A 440 -26.83 27.09 8.16
CA ARG A 440 -26.37 27.29 6.77
C ARG A 440 -26.01 28.74 6.44
N LYS A 441 -26.70 29.72 7.03
CA LYS A 441 -26.43 31.15 6.79
C LYS A 441 -25.24 31.70 7.59
N ARG A 442 -24.87 31.08 8.71
CA ARG A 442 -23.85 31.62 9.63
C ARG A 442 -22.47 30.97 9.49
N ASN A 443 -22.39 29.74 8.97
CA ASN A 443 -21.16 28.95 8.92
C ASN A 443 -20.84 28.45 7.50
N LEU A 444 -20.32 29.34 6.64
CA LEU A 444 -19.84 28.98 5.30
C LEU A 444 -18.70 27.93 5.36
N ASN A 445 -17.87 27.96 6.40
CA ASN A 445 -16.71 27.08 6.56
C ASN A 445 -17.04 25.68 7.09
N PHE A 446 -18.18 25.50 7.78
CA PHE A 446 -18.55 24.20 8.38
C PHE A 446 -19.21 23.26 7.35
N THR A 447 -19.94 23.84 6.39
CA THR A 447 -20.58 23.10 5.29
C THR A 447 -19.55 22.52 4.30
N LEU A 448 -18.36 23.12 4.19
CA LEU A 448 -17.27 22.68 3.32
C LEU A 448 -16.59 21.38 3.79
N TRP A 449 -16.60 21.09 5.10
CA TRP A 449 -16.01 19.86 5.66
C TRP A 449 -16.84 18.62 5.33
N PHE A 450 -18.16 18.66 5.59
CA PHE A 450 -19.06 17.56 5.26
C PHE A 450 -19.31 17.37 3.76
N GLY A 451 -19.14 18.42 2.95
CA GLY A 451 -19.34 18.37 1.50
C GLY A 451 -18.20 17.72 0.72
N ARG A 452 -16.97 17.70 1.26
CA ARG A 452 -15.79 17.11 0.59
C ARG A 452 -15.36 15.76 1.17
N GLU A 453 -15.51 15.52 2.47
CA GLU A 453 -15.09 14.24 3.09
C GLU A 453 -16.25 13.27 3.33
N GLY A 454 -17.49 13.75 3.48
CA GLY A 454 -18.67 12.91 3.62
C GLY A 454 -18.95 12.01 2.40
N SER A 455 -18.51 12.40 1.21
CA SER A 455 -18.55 11.57 0.00
C SER A 455 -17.53 10.44 0.00
N SER A 456 -16.39 10.60 0.68
CA SER A 456 -15.37 9.57 0.83
C SER A 456 -15.80 8.52 1.87
N ALA A 457 -16.22 8.97 3.06
CA ALA A 457 -16.70 8.08 4.13
C ALA A 457 -18.00 7.34 3.76
N ALA A 458 -18.94 7.99 3.05
CA ALA A 458 -20.15 7.32 2.56
C ALA A 458 -19.85 6.28 1.45
N SER A 459 -18.73 6.43 0.73
CA SER A 459 -18.28 5.45 -0.26
C SER A 459 -17.62 4.22 0.38
N GLU A 460 -16.98 4.39 1.54
CA GLU A 460 -16.41 3.28 2.33
C GLU A 460 -17.46 2.55 3.17
N LEU A 461 -18.46 3.24 3.74
CA LEU A 461 -19.53 2.61 4.52
C LEU A 461 -20.56 1.85 3.68
N ARG A 462 -20.76 2.21 2.41
CA ARG A 462 -21.58 1.40 1.48
C ARG A 462 -20.98 0.02 1.21
N ARG A 463 -19.70 -0.22 1.55
CA ARG A 463 -19.05 -1.54 1.43
C ARG A 463 -19.23 -2.44 2.65
N PHE A 464 -19.76 -1.95 3.78
CA PHE A 464 -19.75 -2.70 5.05
C PHE A 464 -21.12 -3.20 5.57
N ARG A 465 -22.26 -2.80 4.97
CA ARG A 465 -23.59 -3.29 5.39
C ARG A 465 -24.44 -3.84 4.25
N GLN A 466 -24.32 -5.15 3.99
CA GLN A 466 -25.41 -5.97 3.43
C GLN A 466 -25.32 -7.37 4.07
N ARG A 467 -26.28 -7.81 4.90
CA ARG A 467 -27.55 -8.47 4.52
C ARG A 467 -28.34 -8.85 5.81
N PRO A 468 -29.59 -9.38 5.74
CA PRO A 468 -30.67 -9.21 4.77
C PRO A 468 -31.99 -8.75 5.46
N ARG A 469 -33.01 -8.31 4.71
CA ARG A 469 -34.40 -8.28 5.21
C ARG A 469 -35.34 -9.08 4.29
N PRO A 470 -36.47 -9.58 4.84
CA PRO A 470 -37.28 -10.62 4.24
C PRO A 470 -38.29 -10.10 3.22
N LEU A 471 -38.87 -11.05 2.49
CA LEU A 471 -39.90 -10.95 1.43
C LEU A 471 -41.00 -9.91 1.70
N PRO A 472 -41.49 -9.18 0.66
CA PRO A 472 -42.72 -8.43 0.77
C PRO A 472 -43.91 -9.23 0.22
N ASP A 473 -45.00 -9.27 1.02
CA ASP A 473 -46.35 -9.46 0.48
C ASP A 473 -47.07 -8.11 0.39
N LEU A 474 -47.97 -8.08 -0.59
CA LEU A 474 -48.69 -7.01 -1.25
C LEU A 474 -49.33 -5.96 -0.35
N ARG A 475 -49.23 -4.68 -0.75
CA ARG A 475 -50.34 -3.90 -1.36
C ARG A 475 -50.01 -2.42 -1.46
N ARG A 476 -50.22 -1.89 -2.68
CA ARG A 476 -50.53 -0.49 -3.04
C ARG A 476 -49.63 0.60 -2.46
N TRP A 477 -48.94 1.33 -3.35
CA TRP A 477 -49.40 2.67 -3.74
C TRP A 477 -48.81 3.07 -5.10
N ARG A 478 -49.65 3.65 -5.94
CA ARG A 478 -49.38 3.99 -7.35
C ARG A 478 -48.99 5.47 -7.47
N ARG A 479 -48.06 5.71 -8.39
CA ARG A 479 -47.94 6.85 -9.34
C ARG A 479 -47.40 8.22 -8.88
N ARG A 480 -46.17 8.52 -9.35
CA ARG A 480 -45.73 9.59 -10.31
C ARG A 480 -44.26 9.88 -9.97
N SER A 481 -43.28 9.93 -10.89
CA SER A 481 -43.25 10.70 -12.14
C SER A 481 -42.35 10.06 -13.20
N THR A 482 -42.71 10.34 -14.45
CA THR A 482 -42.05 10.00 -15.71
C THR A 482 -40.65 10.62 -15.86
N ALA A 483 -39.62 9.78 -15.73
CA ALA A 483 -38.36 9.95 -16.44
C ALA A 483 -38.32 8.86 -17.53
N ALA A 484 -37.83 9.19 -18.72
CA ALA A 484 -37.71 8.22 -19.82
C ALA A 484 -37.02 6.94 -19.31
N ILE A 485 -37.74 5.82 -19.35
CA ILE A 485 -37.23 4.50 -18.96
C ILE A 485 -36.14 4.15 -19.97
N ARG A 486 -34.87 4.41 -19.65
CA ARG A 486 -33.76 3.78 -20.36
C ARG A 486 -33.90 2.27 -20.13
N ALA A 487 -33.94 1.51 -21.22
CA ALA A 487 -33.98 0.06 -21.16
C ALA A 487 -32.83 -0.47 -20.30
N GLU A 488 -33.07 -1.51 -19.53
CA GLU A 488 -32.04 -2.12 -18.69
C GLU A 488 -30.91 -2.69 -19.57
N PRO A 489 -29.62 -2.51 -19.21
CA PRO A 489 -28.51 -3.04 -20.00
C PRO A 489 -28.62 -4.56 -20.18
N ASP A 490 -28.39 -5.01 -21.42
CA ASP A 490 -28.52 -6.40 -21.83
C ASP A 490 -27.25 -7.17 -21.50
N LEU A 491 -27.40 -8.24 -20.69
CA LEU A 491 -26.29 -9.12 -20.33
C LEU A 491 -26.11 -10.27 -21.30
N ARG A 492 -27.02 -10.50 -22.26
CA ARG A 492 -26.92 -11.63 -23.18
C ARG A 492 -25.62 -11.61 -23.96
N VAL A 493 -25.03 -12.78 -24.13
CA VAL A 493 -23.82 -12.97 -24.95
C VAL A 493 -24.03 -14.11 -25.93
N ARG A 494 -23.44 -13.98 -27.11
CA ARG A 494 -23.30 -15.07 -28.08
C ARG A 494 -21.81 -15.41 -28.21
N VAL A 495 -21.45 -16.66 -27.94
CA VAL A 495 -20.04 -17.10 -27.91
C VAL A 495 -19.92 -18.44 -28.62
N ASN A 496 -19.14 -18.50 -29.70
CA ASN A 496 -18.99 -19.69 -30.56
C ASN A 496 -20.35 -20.34 -30.93
N GLY A 497 -21.33 -19.52 -31.31
CA GLY A 497 -22.69 -19.98 -31.64
C GLY A 497 -23.63 -20.18 -30.44
N LEU A 498 -23.10 -20.26 -29.22
CA LEU A 498 -23.87 -20.50 -28.00
C LEU A 498 -24.54 -19.20 -27.51
N GLU A 499 -25.85 -19.24 -27.27
CA GLU A 499 -26.61 -18.12 -26.72
C GLU A 499 -26.74 -18.26 -25.20
N MET A 500 -26.19 -17.31 -24.45
CA MET A 500 -26.26 -17.32 -22.99
C MET A 500 -27.05 -16.11 -22.48
N PRO A 501 -27.91 -16.28 -21.45
CA PRO A 501 -28.71 -15.19 -20.89
C PRO A 501 -27.87 -14.14 -20.14
N ASN A 502 -26.62 -14.46 -19.81
CA ASN A 502 -25.62 -13.60 -19.16
C ASN A 502 -24.21 -14.22 -19.33
N PRO A 503 -23.12 -13.48 -19.10
CA PRO A 503 -21.76 -13.99 -19.36
C PRO A 503 -21.22 -14.91 -18.25
N PHE A 504 -21.98 -15.21 -17.21
CA PHE A 504 -21.48 -15.95 -16.04
C PHE A 504 -21.62 -17.45 -16.21
N VAL A 505 -20.50 -18.15 -16.04
CA VAL A 505 -20.40 -19.59 -16.27
C VAL A 505 -19.94 -20.28 -14.98
N ILE A 506 -20.52 -21.43 -14.61
CA ILE A 506 -19.92 -22.26 -13.55
C ILE A 506 -18.63 -22.87 -14.09
N GLY A 507 -17.50 -22.61 -13.43
CA GLY A 507 -16.23 -23.22 -13.83
C GLY A 507 -16.12 -24.68 -13.40
N SER A 508 -15.47 -25.51 -14.21
CA SER A 508 -15.23 -26.93 -13.90
C SER A 508 -14.53 -27.09 -12.55
N GLY A 509 -15.18 -27.80 -11.61
CA GLY A 509 -14.76 -27.94 -10.21
C GLY A 509 -15.90 -28.48 -9.33
N PRO A 510 -15.79 -28.39 -7.99
CA PRO A 510 -16.81 -28.87 -7.06
C PRO A 510 -18.24 -28.37 -7.35
N PRO A 511 -18.46 -27.13 -7.85
CA PRO A 511 -19.80 -26.67 -8.19
C PRO A 511 -20.49 -27.39 -9.38
N GLY A 512 -19.76 -28.22 -10.14
CA GLY A 512 -20.25 -28.97 -11.29
C GLY A 512 -20.15 -30.49 -11.15
N THR A 513 -20.05 -31.02 -9.93
CA THR A 513 -19.74 -32.45 -9.67
C THR A 513 -20.90 -33.42 -9.96
N ASN A 514 -22.16 -32.98 -9.91
CA ASN A 514 -23.32 -33.86 -10.11
C ASN A 514 -24.55 -33.10 -10.60
N TYR A 515 -25.56 -33.86 -11.04
CA TYR A 515 -26.86 -33.37 -11.47
C TYR A 515 -27.46 -32.32 -10.53
N THR A 516 -27.50 -32.61 -9.23
CA THR A 516 -28.16 -31.74 -8.24
C THR A 516 -27.57 -30.34 -8.21
N VAL A 517 -26.23 -30.24 -8.23
CA VAL A 517 -25.54 -28.94 -8.21
C VAL A 517 -25.60 -28.21 -9.55
N MET A 518 -25.49 -28.93 -10.66
CA MET A 518 -25.59 -28.36 -12.00
C MET A 518 -27.01 -27.83 -12.26
N LYS A 519 -28.04 -28.61 -11.90
CA LYS A 519 -29.44 -28.18 -11.91
C LYS A 519 -29.64 -26.93 -11.08
N ARG A 520 -29.07 -26.89 -9.86
CA ARG A 520 -29.18 -25.72 -8.98
C ARG A 520 -28.58 -24.46 -9.61
N ALA A 521 -27.48 -24.58 -10.35
CA ALA A 521 -26.91 -23.44 -11.08
C ALA A 521 -27.88 -22.93 -12.17
N PHE A 522 -28.49 -23.81 -12.96
CA PHE A 522 -29.50 -23.37 -13.93
C PHE A 522 -30.72 -22.70 -13.26
N ASP A 523 -31.22 -23.28 -12.17
CA ASP A 523 -32.34 -22.71 -11.39
C ASP A 523 -32.03 -21.31 -10.83
N GLU A 524 -30.78 -21.03 -10.48
CA GLU A 524 -30.35 -19.70 -9.99
C GLU A 524 -30.11 -18.69 -11.11
N GLY A 525 -30.09 -19.14 -12.37
CA GLY A 525 -29.97 -18.30 -13.56
C GLY A 525 -28.54 -18.07 -14.05
N TRP A 526 -27.63 -19.05 -13.84
CA TRP A 526 -26.32 -19.06 -14.48
C TRP A 526 -26.43 -19.15 -16.01
N GLY A 527 -25.50 -18.50 -16.71
CA GLY A 527 -25.48 -18.43 -18.18
C GLY A 527 -25.13 -19.76 -18.84
N ALA A 528 -24.14 -20.45 -18.27
CA ALA A 528 -23.78 -21.82 -18.63
C ALA A 528 -23.22 -22.57 -17.41
N VAL A 529 -23.17 -23.90 -17.51
CA VAL A 529 -22.55 -24.76 -16.49
C VAL A 529 -21.48 -25.62 -17.15
N ILE A 530 -20.25 -25.58 -16.63
CA ILE A 530 -19.21 -26.53 -17.00
C ILE A 530 -19.18 -27.65 -15.95
N ALA A 531 -19.44 -28.88 -16.39
CA ALA A 531 -19.37 -30.06 -15.53
C ALA A 531 -17.93 -30.32 -15.04
N LYS A 532 -17.79 -30.96 -13.88
CA LYS A 532 -16.49 -31.43 -13.38
C LYS A 532 -15.84 -32.34 -14.43
N THR A 533 -14.53 -32.19 -14.62
CA THR A 533 -13.77 -32.93 -15.62
C THR A 533 -13.97 -34.45 -15.50
N VAL A 534 -14.37 -35.11 -16.58
CA VAL A 534 -14.55 -36.57 -16.66
C VAL A 534 -13.49 -37.23 -17.55
N SER A 535 -13.26 -38.53 -17.32
CA SER A 535 -12.39 -39.42 -18.08
C SER A 535 -13.13 -40.74 -18.37
N LEU A 536 -12.58 -41.59 -19.24
CA LEU A 536 -13.20 -42.90 -19.54
C LEU A 536 -13.22 -43.83 -18.32
N ASP A 537 -12.10 -43.86 -17.59
CA ASP A 537 -11.93 -44.72 -16.42
C ASP A 537 -11.73 -43.89 -15.15
N ALA A 538 -12.84 -43.66 -14.45
CA ALA A 538 -12.85 -42.95 -13.17
C ALA A 538 -12.22 -43.76 -12.02
N SER A 539 -12.06 -45.08 -12.15
CA SER A 539 -11.49 -45.91 -11.08
C SER A 539 -10.01 -45.64 -10.82
N LYS A 540 -9.32 -45.05 -11.81
CA LYS A 540 -7.95 -44.55 -11.70
C LYS A 540 -7.83 -43.31 -10.80
N VAL A 541 -8.94 -42.66 -10.47
CA VAL A 541 -8.97 -41.36 -9.78
C VAL A 541 -9.41 -41.57 -8.33
N ILE A 542 -8.48 -41.38 -7.40
CA ILE A 542 -8.74 -41.52 -5.97
C ILE A 542 -8.48 -40.19 -5.27
N ASN A 543 -9.55 -39.49 -4.90
CA ASN A 543 -9.45 -38.25 -4.13
C ASN A 543 -9.16 -38.53 -2.65
N VAL A 544 -8.23 -37.77 -2.08
CA VAL A 544 -7.88 -37.83 -0.66
C VAL A 544 -8.70 -36.86 0.19
N THR A 545 -8.66 -37.02 1.51
CA THR A 545 -9.29 -36.11 2.48
C THR A 545 -8.38 -35.96 3.71
N PRO A 546 -8.13 -34.73 4.22
CA PRO A 546 -8.57 -33.44 3.70
C PRO A 546 -7.84 -33.04 2.41
N ARG A 547 -8.53 -32.36 1.49
CA ARG A 547 -7.97 -31.92 0.19
C ARG A 547 -8.03 -30.42 -0.06
N TYR A 548 -8.40 -29.64 0.94
CA TYR A 548 -8.49 -28.18 0.84
C TYR A 548 -7.79 -27.49 2.01
N ALA A 549 -7.11 -26.39 1.72
CA ALA A 549 -6.59 -25.46 2.72
C ALA A 549 -6.96 -24.02 2.36
N ARG A 550 -6.95 -23.12 3.35
CA ARG A 550 -7.45 -21.74 3.20
C ARG A 550 -6.46 -20.74 3.76
N LEU A 551 -6.14 -19.71 2.96
CA LEU A 551 -5.43 -18.53 3.42
C LEU A 551 -6.44 -17.48 3.89
N ARG A 552 -6.24 -16.91 5.07
CA ARG A 552 -7.11 -15.88 5.64
C ARG A 552 -6.36 -14.57 5.87
N ALA A 553 -7.01 -13.44 5.60
CA ALA A 553 -6.49 -12.11 5.90
C ALA A 553 -6.43 -11.87 7.42
N GLY A 554 -5.30 -11.36 7.92
CA GLY A 554 -5.03 -11.03 9.32
C GLY A 554 -3.68 -11.56 9.83
N SER A 555 -3.23 -11.09 11.00
CA SER A 555 -2.00 -11.60 11.64
C SER A 555 -2.18 -13.08 11.98
N ASN A 556 -1.40 -13.95 11.32
CA ASN A 556 -1.36 -15.41 11.50
C ASN A 556 -2.66 -16.16 11.17
N GLY A 557 -3.42 -15.73 10.15
CA GLY A 557 -4.51 -16.57 9.62
C GLY A 557 -5.58 -16.92 10.66
N THR A 558 -5.98 -15.97 11.51
CA THR A 558 -7.01 -16.20 12.53
C THR A 558 -8.23 -16.91 11.92
N ALA A 559 -8.82 -17.85 12.65
CA ALA A 559 -9.95 -18.66 12.16
C ALA A 559 -11.17 -17.82 11.71
N LYS A 560 -11.25 -16.55 12.15
CA LYS A 560 -12.30 -15.58 11.82
C LYS A 560 -11.96 -14.63 10.66
N GLY A 561 -10.74 -14.67 10.12
CA GLY A 561 -10.31 -13.81 9.01
C GLY A 561 -10.99 -14.16 7.68
N GLN A 562 -11.17 -13.16 6.82
CA GLN A 562 -11.71 -13.35 5.46
C GLN A 562 -10.81 -14.30 4.66
N ILE A 563 -11.41 -15.26 3.97
CA ILE A 563 -10.67 -16.15 3.06
C ILE A 563 -10.23 -15.34 1.85
N ILE A 564 -8.93 -15.27 1.61
CA ILE A 564 -8.33 -14.60 0.46
C ILE A 564 -7.66 -15.57 -0.50
N GLY A 565 -7.32 -16.77 -0.03
CA GLY A 565 -6.72 -17.83 -0.82
C GLY A 565 -7.33 -19.18 -0.52
N TRP A 566 -7.41 -20.04 -1.51
CA TRP A 566 -7.92 -21.40 -1.37
C TRP A 566 -7.05 -22.36 -2.18
N GLU A 567 -6.51 -23.38 -1.54
CA GLU A 567 -5.73 -24.42 -2.18
C GLU A 567 -6.54 -25.71 -2.22
N ASN A 568 -6.39 -26.46 -3.32
CA ASN A 568 -6.94 -27.79 -3.46
C ASN A 568 -5.91 -28.78 -4.02
N ILE A 569 -5.91 -30.01 -3.49
CA ILE A 569 -5.22 -31.17 -4.07
C ILE A 569 -6.24 -32.16 -4.65
N GLU A 570 -7.33 -31.63 -5.20
CA GLU A 570 -8.42 -32.43 -5.78
C GLU A 570 -8.10 -32.80 -7.24
N LEU A 571 -8.44 -34.03 -7.61
CA LEU A 571 -8.27 -34.55 -8.97
C LEU A 571 -9.52 -34.26 -9.84
N ILE A 572 -9.62 -34.92 -10.99
CA ILE A 572 -10.83 -34.95 -11.83
C ILE A 572 -11.97 -35.73 -11.13
N SER A 573 -13.10 -35.91 -11.79
CA SER A 573 -14.22 -36.68 -11.23
C SER A 573 -13.80 -38.13 -10.95
N ASP A 574 -14.10 -38.60 -9.74
CA ASP A 574 -14.02 -40.02 -9.34
C ASP A 574 -15.35 -40.77 -9.55
N ARG A 575 -16.34 -40.10 -10.16
CA ARG A 575 -17.63 -40.69 -10.49
C ARG A 575 -17.57 -41.44 -11.82
N PRO A 576 -18.17 -42.64 -11.94
CA PRO A 576 -18.22 -43.39 -13.19
C PRO A 576 -18.77 -42.55 -14.34
N LEU A 577 -18.13 -42.65 -15.52
CA LEU A 577 -18.52 -41.89 -16.70
C LEU A 577 -20.01 -42.07 -17.04
N GLU A 578 -20.51 -43.31 -17.02
CA GLU A 578 -21.94 -43.59 -17.31
C GLU A 578 -22.92 -42.83 -16.42
N THR A 579 -22.57 -42.66 -15.14
CA THR A 579 -23.39 -41.85 -14.23
C THR A 579 -23.43 -40.39 -14.69
N MET A 580 -22.27 -39.83 -15.04
CA MET A 580 -22.17 -38.45 -15.53
C MET A 580 -22.92 -38.27 -16.86
N LEU A 581 -22.79 -39.22 -17.80
CA LEU A 581 -23.49 -39.16 -19.09
C LEU A 581 -25.02 -39.19 -18.91
N ASN A 582 -25.53 -40.03 -18.01
CA ASN A 582 -26.96 -40.08 -17.70
C ASN A 582 -27.46 -38.77 -17.09
N GLU A 583 -26.67 -38.15 -16.21
CA GLU A 583 -26.99 -36.85 -15.63
C GLU A 583 -26.95 -35.72 -16.66
N PHE A 584 -26.02 -35.74 -17.63
CA PHE A 584 -25.98 -34.79 -18.74
C PHE A 584 -27.24 -34.90 -19.62
N ARG A 585 -27.62 -36.12 -20.02
CA ARG A 585 -28.86 -36.38 -20.77
C ARG A 585 -30.09 -35.91 -20.00
N GLN A 586 -30.09 -36.10 -18.68
CA GLN A 586 -31.19 -35.62 -17.85
C GLN A 586 -31.26 -34.09 -17.84
N LEU A 587 -30.14 -33.40 -17.61
CA LEU A 587 -30.09 -31.93 -17.60
C LEU A 587 -30.51 -31.35 -18.95
N LYS A 588 -30.02 -31.88 -20.07
CA LYS A 588 -30.37 -31.38 -21.41
C LYS A 588 -31.83 -31.61 -21.77
N ARG A 589 -32.47 -32.67 -21.25
CA ARG A 589 -33.92 -32.87 -21.40
C ARG A 589 -34.75 -31.86 -20.59
N GLU A 590 -34.31 -31.54 -19.37
CA GLU A 590 -35.03 -30.61 -18.48
C GLU A 590 -34.76 -29.13 -18.81
N TYR A 591 -33.58 -28.82 -19.34
CA TYR A 591 -33.10 -27.48 -19.65
C TYR A 591 -32.53 -27.41 -21.08
N PRO A 592 -33.38 -27.61 -22.11
CA PRO A 592 -32.92 -27.63 -23.50
C PRO A 592 -32.37 -26.27 -23.96
N ASP A 593 -32.80 -25.18 -23.32
CA ASP A 593 -32.41 -23.79 -23.58
C ASP A 593 -31.15 -23.36 -22.82
N ARG A 594 -30.60 -24.22 -21.96
CA ARG A 594 -29.41 -23.90 -21.15
C ARG A 594 -28.17 -24.59 -21.69
N ILE A 595 -27.06 -23.85 -21.60
CA ILE A 595 -25.76 -24.29 -22.08
C ILE A 595 -25.08 -25.17 -21.02
N LEU A 596 -24.89 -26.44 -21.34
CA LEU A 596 -24.10 -27.40 -20.58
C LEU A 596 -22.81 -27.71 -21.36
N ILE A 597 -21.68 -27.49 -20.72
CA ILE A 597 -20.35 -27.75 -21.27
C ILE A 597 -19.74 -28.92 -20.51
N ALA A 598 -19.31 -29.96 -21.21
CA ALA A 598 -18.61 -31.07 -20.57
C ALA A 598 -17.11 -30.77 -20.50
N SER A 599 -16.55 -30.74 -19.29
CA SER A 599 -15.10 -30.73 -19.15
C SER A 599 -14.57 -32.15 -19.26
N ILE A 600 -13.55 -32.38 -20.10
CA ILE A 600 -12.98 -33.71 -20.36
C ILE A 600 -11.45 -33.70 -20.26
N MET A 601 -10.87 -34.83 -19.87
CA MET A 601 -9.43 -35.06 -19.81
C MET A 601 -9.12 -36.54 -19.94
N GLU A 602 -8.19 -36.90 -20.82
CA GLU A 602 -7.78 -38.30 -21.02
C GLU A 602 -6.27 -38.46 -21.24
N GLU A 603 -5.76 -39.68 -21.05
CA GLU A 603 -4.36 -40.05 -21.28
C GLU A 603 -3.94 -39.75 -22.74
N TYR A 604 -2.62 -39.70 -23.01
CA TYR A 604 -2.09 -39.45 -24.35
C TYR A 604 -2.35 -40.64 -25.29
N ASN A 605 -3.60 -40.76 -25.74
CA ASN A 605 -4.10 -41.85 -26.56
C ASN A 605 -5.24 -41.33 -27.44
N LYS A 606 -5.00 -41.27 -28.76
CA LYS A 606 -5.96 -40.75 -29.73
C LYS A 606 -7.33 -41.44 -29.66
N ALA A 607 -7.35 -42.77 -29.60
CA ALA A 607 -8.61 -43.53 -29.59
C ALA A 607 -9.43 -43.26 -28.32
N ALA A 608 -8.77 -43.17 -27.17
CA ALA A 608 -9.43 -42.85 -25.90
C ALA A 608 -10.05 -41.44 -25.89
N TRP A 609 -9.32 -40.44 -26.42
CA TRP A 609 -9.86 -39.09 -26.60
C TRP A 609 -11.08 -39.07 -27.51
N GLN A 610 -11.01 -39.76 -28.66
CA GLN A 610 -12.11 -39.79 -29.62
C GLN A 610 -13.35 -40.54 -29.08
N GLU A 611 -13.16 -41.64 -28.35
CA GLU A 611 -14.25 -42.36 -27.68
C GLU A 611 -14.92 -41.48 -26.61
N LEU A 612 -14.12 -40.78 -25.79
CA LEU A 612 -14.66 -39.92 -24.74
C LEU A 612 -15.49 -38.76 -25.34
N ILE A 613 -14.99 -38.12 -26.39
CA ILE A 613 -15.70 -37.05 -27.10
C ILE A 613 -17.02 -37.57 -27.65
N GLU A 614 -17.01 -38.71 -28.36
CA GLU A 614 -18.20 -39.31 -28.94
C GLU A 614 -19.29 -39.56 -27.90
N ARG A 615 -18.94 -40.26 -26.82
CA ARG A 615 -19.88 -40.62 -25.76
C ARG A 615 -20.43 -39.40 -25.01
N VAL A 616 -19.61 -38.36 -24.86
CA VAL A 616 -20.02 -37.11 -24.22
C VAL A 616 -20.94 -36.30 -25.14
N GLU A 617 -20.60 -36.13 -26.42
CA GLU A 617 -21.44 -35.42 -27.39
C GLU A 617 -22.80 -36.08 -27.59
N GLU A 618 -22.88 -37.43 -27.57
CA GLU A 618 -24.14 -38.19 -27.61
C GLU A 618 -25.12 -37.82 -26.49
N THR A 619 -24.66 -37.16 -25.42
CA THR A 619 -25.55 -36.69 -24.35
C THR A 619 -26.29 -35.40 -24.69
N GLY A 620 -25.90 -34.71 -25.76
CA GLY A 620 -26.44 -33.43 -26.20
C GLY A 620 -25.84 -32.21 -25.50
N VAL A 621 -24.62 -32.32 -24.97
CA VAL A 621 -23.86 -31.16 -24.45
C VAL A 621 -23.61 -30.15 -25.57
N ASP A 622 -23.52 -28.88 -25.21
CA ASP A 622 -23.46 -27.78 -26.19
C ASP A 622 -22.03 -27.40 -26.57
N ALA A 623 -21.04 -27.76 -25.75
CA ALA A 623 -19.62 -27.52 -25.99
C ALA A 623 -18.75 -28.42 -25.10
N LEU A 624 -17.45 -28.46 -25.40
CA LEU A 624 -16.43 -29.18 -24.63
C LEU A 624 -15.43 -28.19 -24.00
N GLU A 625 -15.04 -28.43 -22.74
CA GLU A 625 -13.90 -27.74 -22.11
C GLU A 625 -12.74 -28.72 -21.87
N ILE A 626 -11.68 -28.62 -22.67
CA ILE A 626 -10.53 -29.53 -22.61
C ILE A 626 -9.58 -29.09 -21.49
N ASN A 627 -9.40 -29.93 -20.49
CA ASN A 627 -8.58 -29.60 -19.34
C ASN A 627 -7.10 -29.92 -19.56
N PHE A 628 -6.36 -29.01 -20.21
CA PHE A 628 -4.90 -29.10 -20.35
C PHE A 628 -4.13 -28.58 -19.11
N SER A 629 -4.76 -28.52 -17.94
CA SER A 629 -4.32 -27.57 -16.93
C SER A 629 -4.30 -28.06 -15.49
N CYS A 630 -4.67 -29.31 -15.22
CA CYS A 630 -4.60 -29.84 -13.86
C CYS A 630 -3.13 -29.90 -13.40
N PRO A 631 -2.72 -29.09 -12.39
CA PRO A 631 -1.31 -28.97 -12.00
C PRO A 631 -0.77 -30.20 -11.26
N HIS A 632 -1.67 -31.01 -10.69
CA HIS A 632 -1.36 -32.22 -9.93
C HIS A 632 -2.07 -33.47 -10.50
N GLY A 633 -2.72 -33.32 -11.65
CA GLY A 633 -3.55 -34.35 -12.27
C GLY A 633 -2.70 -35.35 -13.05
N MET A 634 -2.08 -36.28 -12.33
CA MET A 634 -1.30 -37.39 -12.89
C MET A 634 -0.26 -36.95 -13.95
N PRO A 635 0.63 -35.98 -13.66
CA PRO A 635 1.66 -35.55 -14.61
C PRO A 635 2.56 -36.71 -15.08
N GLU A 636 2.76 -37.72 -14.24
CA GLU A 636 3.46 -38.97 -14.56
C GLU A 636 2.81 -39.78 -15.70
N ARG A 637 1.53 -39.50 -16.03
CA ARG A 637 0.79 -40.14 -17.13
C ARG A 637 0.67 -39.25 -18.37
N LYS A 638 1.41 -38.13 -18.43
CA LYS A 638 1.37 -37.14 -19.53
C LYS A 638 -0.05 -36.58 -19.76
N MET A 639 -0.73 -36.20 -18.68
CA MET A 639 -2.08 -35.62 -18.72
C MET A 639 -2.10 -34.21 -18.13
N GLY A 640 -3.18 -33.46 -18.40
CA GLY A 640 -3.41 -32.16 -17.77
C GLY A 640 -2.30 -31.15 -18.08
N ALA A 641 -1.71 -30.55 -17.04
CA ALA A 641 -0.68 -29.52 -17.21
C ALA A 641 0.59 -30.00 -17.93
N ALA A 642 0.87 -31.31 -17.93
CA ALA A 642 1.99 -31.87 -18.70
C ALA A 642 1.80 -31.67 -20.22
N VAL A 643 0.56 -31.75 -20.71
CA VAL A 643 0.21 -31.41 -22.10
C VAL A 643 0.12 -29.89 -22.27
N GLY A 644 -0.50 -29.19 -21.32
CA GLY A 644 -0.67 -27.73 -21.40
C GLY A 644 0.61 -26.89 -21.37
N GLN A 645 1.74 -27.48 -20.97
CA GLN A 645 3.05 -26.84 -20.95
C GLN A 645 3.92 -27.20 -22.16
N ASP A 646 3.54 -28.22 -22.94
CA ASP A 646 4.26 -28.68 -24.12
C ASP A 646 3.43 -28.38 -25.38
N CYS A 647 3.86 -27.37 -26.13
CA CYS A 647 3.16 -26.92 -27.33
C CYS A 647 3.06 -28.01 -28.41
N HIS A 648 4.03 -28.92 -28.53
CA HIS A 648 3.99 -29.97 -29.54
C HIS A 648 2.93 -31.03 -29.19
N LEU A 649 2.94 -31.50 -27.93
CA LEU A 649 1.93 -32.44 -27.45
C LEU A 649 0.52 -31.83 -27.50
N LEU A 650 0.40 -30.55 -27.15
CA LEU A 650 -0.86 -29.83 -27.18
C LEU A 650 -1.41 -29.71 -28.61
N GLU A 651 -0.57 -29.39 -29.60
CA GLU A 651 -0.97 -29.32 -31.01
C GLU A 651 -1.54 -30.65 -31.49
N GLU A 652 -0.84 -31.75 -31.20
CA GLU A 652 -1.24 -33.10 -31.62
C GLU A 652 -2.57 -33.53 -30.97
N VAL A 653 -2.72 -33.32 -29.66
CA VAL A 653 -3.96 -33.64 -28.94
C VAL A 653 -5.12 -32.76 -29.40
N CYS A 654 -4.91 -31.46 -29.60
CA CYS A 654 -5.95 -30.58 -30.15
C CYS A 654 -6.38 -31.03 -31.55
N GLY A 655 -5.44 -31.49 -32.38
CA GLY A 655 -5.74 -32.08 -33.69
C GLY A 655 -6.67 -33.30 -33.57
N TRP A 656 -6.38 -34.23 -32.66
CA TRP A 656 -7.24 -35.40 -32.44
C TRP A 656 -8.65 -35.05 -31.96
N ILE A 657 -8.75 -34.03 -31.10
CA ILE A 657 -10.02 -33.54 -30.58
C ILE A 657 -10.84 -32.92 -31.71
N ASN A 658 -10.24 -32.03 -32.50
CA ASN A 658 -10.93 -31.32 -33.58
C ASN A 658 -11.27 -32.22 -34.78
N GLU A 659 -10.58 -33.34 -34.96
CA GLU A 659 -10.99 -34.37 -35.92
C GLU A 659 -12.33 -35.04 -35.56
N LYS A 660 -12.71 -35.07 -34.28
CA LYS A 660 -13.90 -35.80 -33.79
C LYS A 660 -15.00 -34.90 -33.25
N ALA A 661 -14.66 -33.79 -32.60
CA ALA A 661 -15.62 -32.89 -31.97
C ALA A 661 -16.50 -32.21 -33.02
N THR A 662 -17.80 -32.18 -32.76
CA THR A 662 -18.80 -31.52 -33.60
C THR A 662 -19.41 -30.29 -32.94
N VAL A 663 -19.18 -30.12 -31.64
CA VAL A 663 -19.54 -28.93 -30.86
C VAL A 663 -18.30 -28.07 -30.57
N PRO A 664 -18.45 -26.77 -30.26
CA PRO A 664 -17.31 -25.89 -29.98
C PRO A 664 -16.41 -26.40 -28.84
N VAL A 665 -15.11 -26.21 -29.00
CA VAL A 665 -14.07 -26.69 -28.10
C VAL A 665 -13.33 -25.53 -27.44
N TRP A 666 -13.35 -25.51 -26.11
CA TRP A 666 -12.64 -24.53 -25.28
C TRP A 666 -11.43 -25.16 -24.61
N ALA A 667 -10.24 -24.70 -24.97
CA ALA A 667 -8.99 -25.19 -24.39
C ALA A 667 -8.67 -24.46 -23.08
N LYS A 668 -8.69 -25.17 -21.95
CA LYS A 668 -8.41 -24.58 -20.63
C LYS A 668 -6.91 -24.54 -20.37
N MET A 669 -6.39 -23.34 -20.09
CA MET A 669 -4.94 -23.04 -20.00
C MET A 669 -4.41 -22.92 -18.57
N THR A 670 -3.19 -23.43 -18.37
CA THR A 670 -2.52 -23.42 -17.08
C THR A 670 -1.77 -22.11 -16.91
N PRO A 671 -1.89 -21.43 -15.77
CA PRO A 671 -1.09 -20.22 -15.51
C PRO A 671 0.37 -20.56 -15.14
N ASN A 672 0.68 -21.83 -14.89
CA ASN A 672 1.97 -22.32 -14.41
C ASN A 672 2.99 -22.44 -15.56
N ILE A 673 3.11 -21.38 -16.35
CA ILE A 673 3.99 -21.27 -17.51
C ILE A 673 4.47 -19.83 -17.64
N THR A 674 5.68 -19.67 -18.17
CA THR A 674 6.30 -18.36 -18.42
C THR A 674 5.42 -17.48 -19.31
N ASP A 675 5.06 -17.99 -20.48
CA ASP A 675 4.23 -17.31 -21.46
C ASP A 675 3.00 -18.15 -21.80
N ILE A 676 1.85 -17.75 -21.28
CA ILE A 676 0.57 -18.45 -21.50
C ILE A 676 0.06 -18.29 -22.93
N THR A 677 0.59 -17.30 -23.68
CA THR A 677 0.14 -17.06 -25.06
C THR A 677 0.62 -18.14 -26.01
N GLN A 678 1.71 -18.85 -25.70
CA GLN A 678 2.23 -19.93 -26.55
C GLN A 678 1.25 -21.11 -26.66
N PRO A 679 0.88 -21.81 -25.57
CA PRO A 679 -0.07 -22.91 -25.67
C PRO A 679 -1.46 -22.45 -26.11
N ALA A 680 -1.90 -21.25 -25.70
CA ALA A 680 -3.18 -20.69 -26.15
C ALA A 680 -3.21 -20.48 -27.67
N ARG A 681 -2.14 -19.92 -28.25
CA ARG A 681 -2.00 -19.74 -29.71
C ARG A 681 -2.04 -21.07 -30.44
N VAL A 682 -1.33 -22.08 -29.91
CA VAL A 682 -1.31 -23.41 -30.52
C VAL A 682 -2.69 -24.07 -30.48
N ALA A 683 -3.39 -24.00 -29.34
CA ALA A 683 -4.76 -24.54 -29.24
C ALA A 683 -5.70 -23.93 -30.27
N LEU A 684 -5.68 -22.60 -30.41
CA LEU A 684 -6.51 -21.87 -31.37
C LEU A 684 -6.12 -22.21 -32.83
N LYS A 685 -4.82 -22.27 -33.15
CA LYS A 685 -4.35 -22.64 -34.50
C LYS A 685 -4.67 -24.10 -34.86
N ALA A 686 -4.68 -24.99 -33.88
CA ALA A 686 -5.06 -26.37 -34.06
C ALA A 686 -6.58 -26.55 -34.25
N GLY A 687 -7.38 -25.50 -34.03
CA GLY A 687 -8.81 -25.45 -34.35
C GLY A 687 -9.75 -25.28 -33.15
N CYS A 688 -9.25 -25.11 -31.92
CA CYS A 688 -10.14 -24.81 -30.79
C CYS A 688 -10.78 -23.42 -30.97
N GLU A 689 -12.10 -23.32 -30.81
CA GLU A 689 -12.84 -22.05 -30.99
C GLU A 689 -12.75 -21.12 -29.79
N GLY A 690 -12.30 -21.61 -28.64
CA GLY A 690 -12.15 -20.81 -27.44
C GLY A 690 -11.00 -21.20 -26.53
N VAL A 691 -10.60 -20.26 -25.68
CA VAL A 691 -9.63 -20.49 -24.60
C VAL A 691 -10.29 -20.17 -23.25
N SER A 692 -10.14 -21.06 -22.29
CA SER A 692 -10.52 -20.83 -20.89
C SER A 692 -9.28 -20.50 -20.06
N ALA A 693 -9.19 -19.31 -19.47
CA ALA A 693 -8.00 -18.86 -18.75
C ALA A 693 -8.35 -18.11 -17.44
N ILE A 694 -7.88 -18.51 -16.27
CA ILE A 694 -6.83 -19.50 -15.99
C ILE A 694 -7.33 -20.66 -15.13
N ASN A 695 -6.65 -21.80 -15.21
CA ASN A 695 -6.74 -22.80 -14.14
C ASN A 695 -5.99 -22.32 -12.88
N THR A 696 -5.93 -23.16 -11.84
CA THR A 696 -5.29 -22.82 -10.56
C THR A 696 -3.77 -22.67 -10.67
N ILE A 697 -3.20 -21.82 -9.82
CA ILE A 697 -1.76 -21.58 -9.74
C ILE A 697 -1.15 -22.59 -8.75
N MET A 698 -0.05 -23.24 -9.10
CA MET A 698 0.62 -24.18 -8.21
C MET A 698 1.12 -23.47 -6.94
N SER A 699 0.77 -23.98 -5.77
CA SER A 699 1.15 -23.40 -4.47
C SER A 699 1.37 -24.46 -3.40
N VAL A 700 1.99 -24.01 -2.30
CA VAL A 700 1.91 -24.65 -0.98
C VAL A 700 1.24 -23.64 -0.06
N MET A 701 0.12 -24.02 0.56
CA MET A 701 -0.73 -23.08 1.30
C MET A 701 -0.04 -22.56 2.56
N GLY A 702 0.63 -23.46 3.28
CA GLY A 702 1.28 -23.15 4.53
C GLY A 702 1.92 -24.39 5.14
N ILE A 703 2.81 -24.14 6.11
CA ILE A 703 3.41 -25.15 6.99
C ILE A 703 2.92 -24.85 8.40
N ASP A 704 2.28 -25.82 9.05
CA ASP A 704 1.97 -25.73 10.47
C ASP A 704 3.28 -25.74 11.25
N LEU A 705 3.60 -24.63 11.92
CA LEU A 705 4.88 -24.47 12.62
C LEU A 705 5.02 -25.33 13.88
N ASN A 706 3.93 -25.91 14.39
CA ASN A 706 3.98 -26.82 15.53
C ASN A 706 4.31 -28.25 15.08
N THR A 707 3.70 -28.69 13.98
CA THR A 707 3.85 -30.06 13.48
C THR A 707 4.89 -30.19 12.37
N LEU A 708 5.32 -29.05 11.81
CA LEU A 708 6.19 -28.93 10.63
C LEU A 708 5.59 -29.55 9.36
N ARG A 709 4.27 -29.78 9.34
CA ARG A 709 3.57 -30.45 8.23
C ARG A 709 2.92 -29.43 7.29
N PRO A 710 2.90 -29.71 5.98
CA PRO A 710 2.20 -28.87 5.01
C PRO A 710 0.67 -28.99 5.11
N GLU A 711 -0.03 -27.92 4.72
CA GLU A 711 -1.49 -27.87 4.62
C GLU A 711 -1.96 -27.85 3.15
N PRO A 712 -3.00 -28.62 2.76
CA PRO A 712 -3.73 -29.58 3.57
C PRO A 712 -2.88 -30.83 3.85
N SER A 713 -3.03 -31.44 5.04
CA SER A 713 -2.26 -32.62 5.43
C SER A 713 -3.11 -33.89 5.38
N VAL A 714 -2.67 -34.88 4.59
CA VAL A 714 -3.25 -36.23 4.50
C VAL A 714 -2.28 -37.21 5.14
N GLU A 715 -2.68 -37.84 6.25
CA GLU A 715 -1.82 -38.76 7.03
C GLU A 715 -0.44 -38.16 7.38
N GLY A 716 -0.34 -36.84 7.51
CA GLY A 716 0.91 -36.13 7.82
C GLY A 716 1.72 -35.66 6.60
N TYR A 717 1.28 -35.96 5.38
CA TYR A 717 1.94 -35.61 4.12
C TYR A 717 1.07 -34.68 3.27
N SER A 718 1.67 -34.05 2.27
CA SER A 718 0.94 -33.28 1.26
C SER A 718 1.74 -33.24 -0.04
N THR A 719 1.12 -32.68 -1.07
CA THR A 719 1.71 -32.36 -2.37
C THR A 719 1.34 -30.91 -2.68
N PRO A 720 2.12 -30.17 -3.50
CA PRO A 720 1.66 -28.88 -4.01
C PRO A 720 0.22 -28.96 -4.53
N GLY A 721 -0.53 -27.89 -4.34
CA GLY A 721 -1.95 -27.80 -4.67
C GLY A 721 -2.26 -26.63 -5.60
N GLY A 722 -3.50 -26.60 -6.09
CA GLY A 722 -4.02 -25.54 -6.94
C GLY A 722 -4.57 -24.37 -6.13
N TYR A 723 -3.90 -23.23 -6.18
CA TYR A 723 -4.31 -21.97 -5.59
C TYR A 723 -5.40 -21.26 -6.39
N SER A 724 -6.39 -20.74 -5.67
CA SER A 724 -7.57 -20.03 -6.18
C SER A 724 -8.07 -19.00 -5.16
N ALA A 725 -9.30 -18.49 -5.34
CA ALA A 725 -9.91 -17.37 -4.60
C ALA A 725 -9.33 -15.98 -4.94
N LYS A 726 -9.72 -14.95 -4.19
CA LYS A 726 -9.45 -13.54 -4.51
C LYS A 726 -7.97 -13.22 -4.82
N ALA A 727 -7.04 -13.88 -4.15
CA ALA A 727 -5.60 -13.65 -4.32
C ALA A 727 -5.07 -13.96 -5.73
N VAL A 728 -5.75 -14.82 -6.51
CA VAL A 728 -5.31 -15.13 -7.89
C VAL A 728 -5.78 -14.11 -8.91
N HIS A 729 -6.76 -13.26 -8.56
CA HIS A 729 -7.41 -12.33 -9.47
C HIS A 729 -6.43 -11.45 -10.27
N PRO A 730 -5.45 -10.73 -9.66
CA PRO A 730 -4.52 -9.91 -10.43
C PRO A 730 -3.62 -10.71 -11.38
N ILE A 731 -3.29 -11.95 -11.02
CA ILE A 731 -2.49 -12.84 -11.89
C ILE A 731 -3.35 -13.29 -13.08
N ALA A 732 -4.60 -13.67 -12.82
CA ALA A 732 -5.56 -14.03 -13.85
C ALA A 732 -5.82 -12.87 -14.83
N LEU A 733 -6.00 -11.63 -14.34
CA LEU A 733 -6.13 -10.44 -15.19
C LEU A 733 -4.91 -10.27 -16.11
N GLY A 734 -3.70 -10.43 -15.58
CA GLY A 734 -2.47 -10.36 -16.37
C GLY A 734 -2.40 -11.41 -17.48
N LYS A 735 -2.76 -12.67 -17.17
CA LYS A 735 -2.74 -13.78 -18.13
C LYS A 735 -3.84 -13.65 -19.19
N VAL A 736 -5.06 -13.26 -18.80
CA VAL A 736 -6.18 -12.98 -19.72
C VAL A 736 -5.84 -11.83 -20.66
N MET A 737 -5.26 -10.73 -20.15
CA MET A 737 -4.83 -9.61 -20.97
C MET A 737 -3.79 -10.03 -22.02
N GLN A 738 -2.81 -10.87 -21.64
CA GLN A 738 -1.81 -11.38 -22.58
C GLN A 738 -2.45 -12.19 -23.72
N ILE A 739 -3.36 -13.12 -23.38
CA ILE A 739 -4.08 -13.93 -24.37
C ILE A 739 -4.93 -13.03 -25.27
N ALA A 740 -5.71 -12.11 -24.69
CA ALA A 740 -6.57 -11.21 -25.45
C ALA A 740 -5.79 -10.29 -26.40
N LYS A 741 -4.60 -9.78 -25.99
CA LYS A 741 -3.73 -9.02 -26.89
C LYS A 741 -3.18 -9.89 -28.03
N MET A 742 -2.81 -11.13 -27.74
CA MET A 742 -2.36 -12.09 -28.75
C MET A 742 -3.49 -12.41 -29.73
N MET A 743 -4.68 -12.74 -29.24
CA MET A 743 -5.87 -13.00 -30.07
C MET A 743 -6.19 -11.81 -30.98
N LYS A 744 -6.21 -10.59 -30.42
CA LYS A 744 -6.46 -9.36 -31.20
C LYS A 744 -5.40 -9.09 -32.28
N ALA A 745 -4.16 -9.54 -32.07
CA ALA A 745 -3.06 -9.32 -32.99
C ALA A 745 -2.94 -10.40 -34.07
N GLU A 746 -3.32 -11.64 -33.75
CA GLU A 746 -3.02 -12.81 -34.59
C GLU A 746 -4.26 -13.48 -35.19
N PHE A 747 -5.47 -13.14 -34.72
CA PHE A 747 -6.71 -13.78 -35.12
C PHE A 747 -7.79 -12.76 -35.54
N ASP A 748 -8.79 -13.23 -36.27
CA ASP A 748 -9.86 -12.43 -36.91
C ASP A 748 -11.02 -12.07 -35.97
N GLY A 749 -11.03 -12.62 -34.75
CA GLY A 749 -12.01 -12.32 -33.71
C GLY A 749 -13.18 -13.31 -33.64
N GLU A 750 -13.13 -14.41 -34.39
CA GLU A 750 -14.10 -15.51 -34.27
C GLU A 750 -13.86 -16.36 -33.01
N GLN A 751 -12.62 -16.37 -32.52
CA GLN A 751 -12.20 -17.13 -31.34
C GLN A 751 -12.61 -16.41 -30.05
N SER A 752 -12.92 -17.19 -29.02
CA SER A 752 -13.44 -16.67 -27.75
C SER A 752 -12.48 -16.85 -26.58
N LEU A 753 -12.67 -16.03 -25.54
CA LEU A 753 -11.93 -16.08 -24.30
C LEU A 753 -12.89 -16.16 -23.11
N SER A 754 -12.84 -17.26 -22.36
CA SER A 754 -13.55 -17.45 -21.11
C SER A 754 -12.61 -17.20 -19.94
N ALA A 755 -12.79 -16.10 -19.22
CA ALA A 755 -11.88 -15.71 -18.14
C ALA A 755 -12.26 -16.32 -16.78
N ILE A 756 -11.27 -16.68 -15.97
CA ILE A 756 -11.45 -17.38 -14.69
C ILE A 756 -10.36 -16.96 -13.71
N GLY A 757 -10.75 -16.63 -12.47
CA GLY A 757 -9.82 -16.46 -11.36
C GLY A 757 -10.25 -15.37 -10.37
N GLY A 758 -10.61 -15.77 -9.15
CA GLY A 758 -10.87 -14.84 -8.04
C GLY A 758 -12.11 -13.94 -8.19
N VAL A 759 -13.14 -14.40 -8.90
CA VAL A 759 -14.39 -13.66 -9.15
C VAL A 759 -15.37 -13.85 -8.00
N GLU A 760 -15.72 -12.75 -7.31
CA GLU A 760 -16.68 -12.72 -6.19
C GLU A 760 -17.68 -11.56 -6.29
N THR A 761 -17.45 -10.64 -7.24
CA THR A 761 -18.29 -9.45 -7.50
C THR A 761 -18.49 -9.21 -9.00
N GLY A 762 -19.53 -8.43 -9.36
CA GLY A 762 -19.73 -7.99 -10.75
C GLY A 762 -18.61 -7.06 -11.22
N GLY A 763 -17.95 -6.34 -10.31
CA GLY A 763 -16.77 -5.53 -10.62
C GLY A 763 -15.59 -6.39 -11.09
N ASP A 764 -15.30 -7.48 -10.39
CA ASP A 764 -14.25 -8.44 -10.79
C ASP A 764 -14.50 -9.01 -12.20
N SER A 765 -15.77 -9.20 -12.53
CA SER A 765 -16.19 -9.70 -13.84
C SER A 765 -16.06 -8.64 -14.93
N ALA A 766 -16.40 -7.39 -14.61
CA ALA A 766 -16.23 -6.27 -15.53
C ALA A 766 -14.76 -6.07 -15.92
N GLU A 767 -13.81 -6.27 -14.98
CA GLU A 767 -12.38 -6.19 -15.27
C GLU A 767 -11.94 -7.22 -16.32
N PHE A 768 -12.40 -8.48 -16.23
CA PHE A 768 -12.11 -9.49 -17.24
C PHE A 768 -12.71 -9.17 -18.62
N ILE A 769 -13.96 -8.69 -18.66
CA ILE A 769 -14.61 -8.33 -19.92
C ILE A 769 -13.89 -7.13 -20.56
N LEU A 770 -13.52 -6.11 -19.78
CA LEU A 770 -12.71 -4.97 -20.23
C LEU A 770 -11.35 -5.40 -20.81
N LEU A 771 -10.83 -6.54 -20.38
CA LEU A 771 -9.61 -7.16 -20.89
C LEU A 771 -9.84 -8.12 -22.06
N GLY A 772 -11.07 -8.25 -22.55
CA GLY A 772 -11.39 -8.98 -23.79
C GLY A 772 -12.12 -10.30 -23.59
N ALA A 773 -12.49 -10.68 -22.36
CA ALA A 773 -13.22 -11.92 -22.12
C ALA A 773 -14.67 -11.85 -22.66
N ASN A 774 -15.10 -12.92 -23.33
CA ASN A 774 -16.48 -13.12 -23.78
C ASN A 774 -17.38 -13.62 -22.64
N THR A 775 -16.83 -14.49 -21.78
CA THR A 775 -17.52 -15.04 -20.60
C THR A 775 -16.60 -15.01 -19.39
N VAL A 776 -17.19 -15.12 -18.20
CA VAL A 776 -16.47 -15.14 -16.92
C VAL A 776 -16.92 -16.36 -16.13
N GLN A 777 -16.00 -17.31 -15.90
CA GLN A 777 -16.27 -18.49 -15.09
C GLN A 777 -16.00 -18.25 -13.61
N VAL A 778 -16.80 -18.90 -12.76
CA VAL A 778 -16.71 -18.80 -11.31
C VAL A 778 -16.76 -20.19 -10.67
N CYS A 779 -15.76 -20.52 -9.84
CA CYS A 779 -15.70 -21.78 -9.09
C CYS A 779 -15.61 -21.51 -7.58
N THR A 780 -14.46 -21.01 -7.10
CA THR A 780 -14.24 -20.74 -5.67
C THR A 780 -15.24 -19.74 -5.09
N GLY A 781 -15.66 -18.73 -5.85
CA GLY A 781 -16.70 -17.78 -5.43
C GLY A 781 -18.03 -18.49 -5.12
N VAL A 782 -18.41 -19.50 -5.92
CA VAL A 782 -19.61 -20.33 -5.67
C VAL A 782 -19.40 -21.23 -4.46
N MET A 783 -18.22 -21.80 -4.29
CA MET A 783 -17.90 -22.61 -3.09
C MET A 783 -18.01 -21.80 -1.79
N MET A 784 -17.69 -20.50 -1.83
CA MET A 784 -17.73 -19.63 -0.66
C MET A 784 -19.09 -18.96 -0.42
N HIS A 785 -19.85 -18.65 -1.48
CA HIS A 785 -21.07 -17.83 -1.39
C HIS A 785 -22.35 -18.52 -1.89
N GLY A 786 -22.24 -19.73 -2.44
CA GLY A 786 -23.34 -20.49 -3.02
C GLY A 786 -23.77 -20.03 -4.41
N TYR A 787 -24.64 -20.81 -5.06
CA TYR A 787 -25.10 -20.59 -6.44
C TYR A 787 -25.87 -19.28 -6.64
N GLY A 788 -26.51 -18.75 -5.59
CA GLY A 788 -27.20 -17.45 -5.65
C GLY A 788 -26.27 -16.25 -5.90
N LEU A 789 -24.95 -16.45 -5.88
CA LEU A 789 -23.94 -15.44 -6.22
C LEU A 789 -24.21 -14.78 -7.58
N VAL A 790 -24.68 -15.53 -8.58
CA VAL A 790 -24.94 -15.00 -9.94
C VAL A 790 -25.90 -13.80 -9.95
N LYS A 791 -26.88 -13.75 -9.04
CA LYS A 791 -27.81 -12.62 -8.92
C LYS A 791 -27.09 -11.34 -8.56
N LYS A 792 -26.11 -11.43 -7.65
CA LYS A 792 -25.23 -10.31 -7.26
C LYS A 792 -24.33 -9.92 -8.43
N LEU A 793 -23.69 -10.88 -9.09
CA LEU A 793 -22.80 -10.63 -10.23
C LEU A 793 -23.52 -9.87 -11.36
N ARG A 794 -24.73 -10.32 -11.71
CA ARG A 794 -25.58 -9.68 -12.72
C ARG A 794 -25.96 -8.25 -12.35
N ALA A 795 -26.48 -8.04 -11.13
CA ALA A 795 -26.90 -6.72 -10.68
C ALA A 795 -25.73 -5.72 -10.67
N GLU A 796 -24.58 -6.12 -10.12
CA GLU A 796 -23.39 -5.27 -10.05
C GLU A 796 -22.78 -5.00 -11.43
N LEU A 797 -22.79 -5.97 -12.35
CA LEU A 797 -22.35 -5.76 -13.73
C LEU A 797 -23.26 -4.79 -14.48
N GLN A 798 -24.59 -4.90 -14.31
CA GLN A 798 -25.53 -3.94 -14.89
C GLN A 798 -25.39 -2.54 -14.29
N ASP A 799 -25.08 -2.42 -12.99
CA ASP A 799 -24.75 -1.14 -12.36
C ASP A 799 -23.51 -0.50 -12.98
N PHE A 800 -22.47 -1.30 -13.22
CA PHE A 800 -21.28 -0.87 -13.95
C PHE A 800 -21.63 -0.40 -15.37
N MET A 801 -22.41 -1.17 -16.13
CA MET A 801 -22.84 -0.80 -17.48
C MET A 801 -23.65 0.51 -17.49
N ARG A 802 -24.59 0.68 -16.55
CA ARG A 802 -25.35 1.92 -16.37
C ARG A 802 -24.43 3.11 -16.13
N LYS A 803 -23.46 2.97 -15.23
CA LYS A 803 -22.51 4.03 -14.88
C LYS A 803 -21.72 4.53 -16.11
N HIS A 804 -21.42 3.64 -17.04
CA HIS A 804 -20.64 3.95 -18.24
C HIS A 804 -21.47 4.13 -19.52
N ASN A 805 -22.81 4.08 -19.42
CA ASN A 805 -23.73 4.11 -20.56
C ASN A 805 -23.51 2.98 -21.58
N PHE A 806 -23.09 1.80 -21.14
CA PHE A 806 -23.04 0.60 -21.99
C PHE A 806 -24.42 -0.06 -22.03
N SER A 807 -24.85 -0.44 -23.22
CA SER A 807 -26.12 -1.13 -23.49
C SER A 807 -25.93 -2.64 -23.61
N SER A 808 -24.76 -3.11 -24.04
CA SER A 808 -24.42 -4.53 -24.21
C SER A 808 -23.02 -4.87 -23.69
N ILE A 809 -22.72 -6.17 -23.51
CA ILE A 809 -21.37 -6.64 -23.16
C ILE A 809 -20.33 -6.27 -24.23
N GLU A 810 -20.72 -6.28 -25.50
CA GLU A 810 -19.85 -5.96 -26.63
C GLU A 810 -19.36 -4.51 -26.62
N ASP A 811 -20.16 -3.59 -26.08
CA ASP A 811 -19.85 -2.16 -26.05
C ASP A 811 -18.55 -1.85 -25.28
N PHE A 812 -18.16 -2.73 -24.34
CA PHE A 812 -17.00 -2.51 -23.49
C PHE A 812 -15.98 -3.65 -23.47
N ARG A 813 -16.27 -4.77 -24.15
CA ARG A 813 -15.33 -5.89 -24.22
C ARG A 813 -14.01 -5.44 -24.85
N GLY A 814 -12.91 -5.68 -24.14
CA GLY A 814 -11.55 -5.37 -24.62
C GLY A 814 -11.20 -3.88 -24.68
N VAL A 815 -12.08 -2.96 -24.24
CA VAL A 815 -11.82 -1.51 -24.29
C VAL A 815 -10.55 -1.13 -23.54
N SER A 816 -10.21 -1.84 -22.46
CA SER A 816 -9.01 -1.53 -21.68
C SER A 816 -7.70 -1.99 -22.33
N LEU A 817 -7.76 -2.88 -23.33
CA LEU A 817 -6.55 -3.42 -23.98
C LEU A 817 -5.67 -2.34 -24.62
N GLN A 818 -6.29 -1.26 -25.10
CA GLN A 818 -5.58 -0.15 -25.74
C GLN A 818 -4.69 0.65 -24.78
N TYR A 819 -4.93 0.57 -23.46
CA TYR A 819 -4.15 1.28 -22.46
C TYR A 819 -2.91 0.51 -22.01
N PHE A 820 -2.73 -0.74 -22.45
CA PHE A 820 -1.55 -1.54 -22.15
C PHE A 820 -0.46 -1.40 -23.22
N THR A 821 0.64 -0.77 -22.84
CA THR A 821 1.81 -0.57 -23.70
C THR A 821 3.12 -0.92 -22.97
N THR A 822 4.24 -0.84 -23.68
CA THR A 822 5.57 -1.09 -23.11
C THR A 822 6.02 0.08 -22.24
N HIS A 823 6.92 -0.18 -21.29
CA HIS A 823 7.51 0.88 -20.47
C HIS A 823 8.16 1.98 -21.32
N THR A 824 8.89 1.60 -22.37
CA THR A 824 9.52 2.53 -23.31
C THR A 824 8.50 3.43 -24.02
N ASP A 825 7.33 2.90 -24.39
CA ASP A 825 6.26 3.71 -24.99
C ASP A 825 5.59 4.64 -23.96
N LEU A 826 5.42 4.19 -22.71
CA LEU A 826 4.94 5.08 -21.63
C LEU A 826 5.87 6.29 -21.43
N VAL A 827 7.19 6.08 -21.45
CA VAL A 827 8.18 7.17 -21.38
C VAL A 827 8.00 8.14 -22.55
N LYS A 828 7.86 7.64 -23.79
CA LYS A 828 7.65 8.47 -24.98
C LYS A 828 6.34 9.26 -24.89
N ARG A 829 5.23 8.62 -24.50
CA ARG A 829 3.92 9.27 -24.31
C ARG A 829 3.98 10.35 -23.25
N GLN A 830 4.68 10.11 -22.15
CA GLN A 830 4.88 11.11 -21.09
C GLN A 830 5.66 12.31 -21.62
N GLN A 831 6.75 12.09 -22.35
CA GLN A 831 7.54 13.17 -22.96
C GLN A 831 6.75 13.97 -24.00
N GLU A 832 5.92 13.31 -24.81
CA GLU A 832 5.06 13.96 -25.79
C GLU A 832 3.94 14.78 -25.12
N ALA A 833 3.28 14.23 -24.11
CA ALA A 833 2.28 14.95 -23.32
C ALA A 833 2.88 16.21 -22.66
N ILE A 834 4.13 16.12 -22.16
CA ILE A 834 4.87 17.29 -21.65
C ILE A 834 5.12 18.31 -22.76
N ARG A 835 5.51 17.89 -23.98
CA ARG A 835 5.71 18.78 -25.14
C ARG A 835 4.41 19.45 -25.58
N GLN A 836 3.31 18.71 -25.67
CA GLN A 836 2.01 19.25 -26.06
C GLN A 836 1.46 20.22 -25.02
N ARG A 837 1.58 19.93 -23.73
CA ARG A 837 1.21 20.88 -22.66
C ARG A 837 2.04 22.18 -22.75
N LYS A 838 3.29 22.10 -23.21
CA LYS A 838 4.12 23.29 -23.49
C LYS A 838 3.69 24.03 -24.76
N ALA A 839 3.23 23.34 -25.80
CA ALA A 839 2.79 23.93 -27.08
C ALA A 839 1.37 24.52 -27.06
N VAL A 840 0.45 23.92 -26.30
CA VAL A 840 -0.96 24.37 -26.12
C VAL A 840 -1.06 25.57 -25.19
N ARG A 841 0.00 25.90 -24.44
CA ARG A 841 0.09 27.13 -23.67
C ARG A 841 0.27 28.35 -24.60
N LYS A 842 -0.72 28.64 -25.44
CA LYS A 842 -0.97 29.96 -26.03
C LYS A 842 -1.83 30.75 -25.06
N GLY A 843 -1.15 31.35 -24.09
CA GLY A 843 -1.62 32.53 -23.38
C GLY A 843 -0.63 33.65 -23.68
N LEU A 844 -1.16 34.88 -23.80
CA LEU A 844 -0.48 36.12 -24.18
C LEU A 844 1.03 36.15 -23.89
N GLN A 845 1.84 36.48 -24.91
CA GLN A 845 3.28 36.68 -24.74
C GLN A 845 3.60 37.86 -23.81
N SER A 846 2.64 38.75 -23.51
CA SER A 846 2.78 39.94 -22.65
C SER A 846 1.41 40.47 -22.18
N ASP A 847 1.35 41.07 -20.99
CA ASP A 847 0.16 41.76 -20.42
C ASP A 847 -0.31 43.01 -21.21
N LYS A 848 0.28 43.29 -22.37
CA LYS A 848 0.03 44.51 -23.15
C LYS A 848 -1.10 44.36 -24.16
N ASP A 849 -1.52 43.14 -24.47
CA ASP A 849 -2.57 42.90 -25.47
C ASP A 849 -3.95 42.65 -24.81
N TRP A 850 -4.08 43.04 -23.53
CA TRP A 850 -5.35 43.02 -22.80
C TRP A 850 -6.28 44.10 -23.36
N THR A 851 -7.39 43.68 -23.97
CA THR A 851 -8.46 44.59 -24.40
C THR A 851 -9.65 44.46 -23.45
N GLY A 852 -10.20 45.60 -23.03
CA GLY A 852 -11.11 45.72 -21.87
C GLY A 852 -12.36 44.84 -21.91
N ASP A 853 -12.81 44.42 -23.09
CA ASP A 853 -14.03 43.63 -23.26
C ASP A 853 -13.76 42.10 -23.28
N GLY A 854 -12.50 41.66 -23.45
CA GLY A 854 -12.10 40.24 -23.48
C GLY A 854 -11.74 39.65 -22.11
N PHE A 855 -11.56 40.52 -21.10
CA PHE A 855 -11.05 40.18 -19.78
C PHE A 855 -11.85 39.08 -19.06
N VAL A 856 -13.18 39.09 -19.20
CA VAL A 856 -14.05 38.13 -18.49
C VAL A 856 -13.87 36.71 -19.03
N LYS A 857 -13.79 36.55 -20.37
CA LYS A 857 -13.57 35.24 -21.02
C LYS A 857 -12.17 34.67 -20.75
N GLU A 858 -11.15 35.53 -20.72
CA GLU A 858 -9.78 35.09 -20.46
C GLU A 858 -9.55 34.76 -18.98
N THR A 859 -10.19 35.50 -18.06
CA THR A 859 -10.15 35.21 -16.62
C THR A 859 -10.82 33.86 -16.31
N GLU A 860 -11.96 33.55 -16.94
CA GLU A 860 -12.63 32.25 -16.81
C GLU A 860 -11.77 31.07 -17.26
N SER A 861 -10.92 31.26 -18.28
CA SER A 861 -9.99 30.21 -18.75
C SER A 861 -8.83 29.92 -17.79
N MET A 862 -8.64 30.76 -16.76
CA MET A 862 -7.54 30.69 -15.79
C MET A 862 -8.00 30.33 -14.36
N VAL A 863 -9.27 29.99 -14.15
CA VAL A 863 -9.80 29.51 -12.87
C VAL A 863 -10.11 28.02 -12.97
N SER A 864 -9.51 27.20 -12.11
CA SER A 864 -9.85 25.77 -12.02
C SER A 864 -10.97 25.55 -11.00
N ASN A 865 -12.18 25.26 -11.50
CA ASN A 865 -13.11 24.32 -10.89
C ASN A 865 -13.29 23.14 -11.83
#